data_AF-A0A2V7W5K1-F1
#
_entry.id   AF-A0A2V7W5K1-F1
#
_cell.length_a   1.000
_cell.length_b   1.000
_cell.length_c   1.000
_cell.angle_alpha   90.00
_cell.angle_beta   90.00
_cell.angle_gamma   90.00
#
_symmetry.space_group_name_H-M   'P 1'
#
loop_
_entity.id
_entity.type
_entity.pdbx_description
1 polymer ?
#
loop_
_entity_poly.entity_id
_entity_poly.type
_entity_poly.pdbx_seq_one_letter_code
_entity_poly.pdbx_strand_id
1 'polypeptide(L)'
;MPGLGTSFGRGGATTAQQDLAFADAILIMGSSMAENHPVGFQWVIEAREKNGAKVIHVDPRFTRTSAMSDYWLPLRAGSDLIFLGALIRHTIENDRWFREYVVRYTNAAVIVRDDFRDAEELDGVFSNPETWQYPDGGWQTADGESRDTGHRGEAQGASTTPHDPPRDVSLQHPRCVFQILKRHFARYTPELVERSCGIPRAKFLEIADVYTSASGAEKTGAICYAVGWTQHSSGVQIIRAASILQLLLGNIGRPGGGIMALRGHASIQGSTDVPTLFDILPGYLPMPTSKERSLSDYLKKHKAAKGWWFNIDKYIVSLLKAYYGDAATRENDFGFNWLPKLTGDHSYFGYSLDMADGHLEGLFVMGQNPAVGSPNAKLHRQAMRKLKWMVVRDMVEMETAVFWQEAPDDIETEVFFFPAASHVEKEGTFTNTQRLLQWREKAVEPPGAAESDYEFMVKLGRRMKARATDRPRDAALRALTWDYADENVEEVLKEIHGGVVRASGAPSGGGAPETRTTPIKHFGELKNDGSTSCGCWIYSGVFENENKANKREPEGRYGHGWGYAWPLDRRILYNRASAKPDGTPWSERKALVWWDEEKREWVGHDVADFTRGKAPDYKPDADEGGDEALPGDAPFIMHPDGMGWLWVPSGLKDGPLPVHYEPLESNVRNPLYEQQTNPAALTLERPDNPYASSPDARFPYVLTTYRLTEHHTAGGMSRTLSHLAELQPELFAEISPELAREAGVANGDVVIVSTARGSIRARALVTTRMPSLDIHTSTGVARVHQVGLPYHWGPRGLVTGDVVNDLLAISEEPNVRIFESKGLSCNLTRATN
;
A
#
# COMPACT_ATOMS: atom_id res chain seq x y z
N MET A 1 0.07 -3.70 -1.01
CA MET A 1 -0.70 -2.94 -2.02
C MET A 1 -1.07 -3.86 -3.19
N PRO A 2 -2.21 -4.57 -3.15
CA PRO A 2 -2.59 -5.53 -4.19
C PRO A 2 -2.61 -4.95 -5.61
N GLY A 3 -3.00 -3.67 -5.79
CA GLY A 3 -2.99 -3.05 -7.12
C GLY A 3 -1.62 -3.05 -7.81
N LEU A 4 -0.51 -2.94 -7.07
CA LEU A 4 0.84 -3.13 -7.62
C LEU A 4 1.26 -4.60 -7.58
N GLY A 5 0.92 -5.29 -6.48
CA GLY A 5 1.25 -6.70 -6.25
C GLY A 5 0.74 -7.63 -7.35
N THR A 6 -0.50 -7.48 -7.80
CA THR A 6 -1.05 -8.27 -8.92
C THR A 6 -0.60 -7.75 -10.28
N SER A 7 -0.10 -6.51 -10.38
CA SER A 7 0.39 -5.96 -11.66
C SER A 7 1.80 -6.44 -11.98
N PHE A 8 2.66 -6.50 -10.96
CA PHE A 8 4.11 -6.64 -11.13
C PHE A 8 4.71 -7.75 -10.24
N GLY A 9 3.95 -8.24 -9.27
CA GLY A 9 4.36 -9.28 -8.34
C GLY A 9 4.83 -8.80 -6.97
N ARG A 10 4.98 -7.48 -6.74
CA ARG A 10 5.24 -6.88 -5.42
C ARG A 10 4.44 -5.59 -5.21
N GLY A 11 3.96 -5.38 -3.99
CA GLY A 11 3.16 -4.23 -3.52
C GLY A 11 3.99 -3.02 -3.07
N GLY A 12 5.30 -3.08 -3.26
CA GLY A 12 6.29 -2.06 -2.95
C GLY A 12 6.25 -0.85 -3.90
N ALA A 13 6.84 0.30 -3.53
CA ALA A 13 7.24 1.30 -4.51
C ALA A 13 8.27 0.66 -5.45
N THR A 14 8.08 0.87 -6.75
CA THR A 14 8.87 0.21 -7.77
C THR A 14 10.22 0.90 -7.98
N THR A 15 10.37 2.12 -7.48
CA THR A 15 11.54 2.98 -7.70
C THR A 15 11.98 3.67 -6.39
N ALA A 16 13.12 4.35 -6.42
CA ALA A 16 13.65 5.19 -5.34
C ALA A 16 13.25 6.66 -5.55
N GLN A 17 13.23 7.46 -4.48
CA GLN A 17 12.84 8.87 -4.58
C GLN A 17 13.83 9.66 -5.44
N GLN A 18 15.14 9.35 -5.33
CA GLN A 18 16.20 9.96 -6.14
C GLN A 18 16.00 9.70 -7.64
N ASP A 19 15.42 8.54 -8.01
CA ASP A 19 15.25 8.14 -9.40
C ASP A 19 14.26 9.05 -10.15
N LEU A 20 13.36 9.73 -9.42
CA LEU A 20 12.44 10.72 -10.01
C LEU A 20 13.18 11.84 -10.75
N ALA A 21 14.42 12.16 -10.35
CA ALA A 21 15.26 13.12 -11.06
C ALA A 21 15.47 12.75 -12.53
N PHE A 22 15.45 11.47 -12.89
CA PHE A 22 15.66 11.00 -14.26
C PHE A 22 14.38 10.99 -15.13
N ALA A 23 13.23 11.39 -14.59
CA ALA A 23 11.96 11.37 -15.30
C ALA A 23 11.90 12.43 -16.41
N ASP A 24 11.15 12.16 -17.48
CA ASP A 24 10.83 13.14 -18.53
C ASP A 24 9.44 13.77 -18.31
N ALA A 25 8.55 13.06 -17.60
CA ALA A 25 7.28 13.58 -17.11
C ALA A 25 6.95 12.94 -15.75
N ILE A 26 6.35 13.70 -14.84
CA ILE A 26 5.93 13.22 -13.52
C ILE A 26 4.46 13.57 -13.35
N LEU A 27 3.63 12.55 -13.17
CA LEU A 27 2.23 12.70 -12.77
C LEU A 27 2.14 12.51 -11.26
N ILE A 28 1.78 13.58 -10.55
CA ILE A 28 1.45 13.54 -9.13
C ILE A 28 -0.07 13.57 -9.03
N MET A 29 -0.66 12.46 -8.64
CA MET A 29 -2.11 12.30 -8.55
C MET A 29 -2.45 11.38 -7.39
N GLY A 30 -3.42 11.79 -6.56
CA GLY A 30 -3.69 11.14 -5.28
C GLY A 30 -2.61 11.41 -4.22
N SER A 31 -1.87 12.52 -4.33
CA SER A 31 -0.86 12.95 -3.36
C SER A 31 -0.60 14.45 -3.44
N SER A 32 -0.53 15.14 -2.28
CA SER A 32 0.16 16.44 -2.18
C SER A 32 1.60 16.21 -1.69
N MET A 33 2.49 15.85 -2.61
CA MET A 33 3.85 15.40 -2.28
C MET A 33 4.71 16.48 -1.61
N ALA A 34 4.57 17.75 -2.01
CA ALA A 34 5.30 18.86 -1.39
C ALA A 34 4.90 19.11 0.08
N GLU A 35 3.71 18.64 0.48
CA GLU A 35 3.22 18.77 1.86
C GLU A 35 3.51 17.53 2.69
N ASN A 36 3.30 16.34 2.11
CA ASN A 36 3.34 15.07 2.84
C ASN A 36 4.70 14.37 2.77
N HIS A 37 5.51 14.72 1.76
CA HIS A 37 6.85 14.16 1.52
C HIS A 37 7.80 15.28 1.08
N PRO A 38 7.90 16.40 1.81
CA PRO A 38 8.57 17.63 1.34
C PRO A 38 10.03 17.39 0.95
N VAL A 39 10.76 16.58 1.71
CA VAL A 39 12.16 16.24 1.40
C VAL A 39 12.26 15.32 0.18
N GLY A 40 11.32 14.40 0.00
CA GLY A 40 11.24 13.57 -1.21
C GLY A 40 10.96 14.39 -2.47
N PHE A 41 10.18 15.45 -2.34
CA PHE A 41 9.77 16.33 -3.44
C PHE A 41 10.94 17.09 -4.08
N GLN A 42 12.09 17.20 -3.40
CA GLN A 42 13.29 17.81 -3.99
C GLN A 42 13.70 17.16 -5.32
N TRP A 43 13.51 15.84 -5.47
CA TRP A 43 13.88 15.10 -6.68
C TRP A 43 12.91 15.37 -7.84
N VAL A 44 11.65 15.70 -7.54
CA VAL A 44 10.69 16.18 -8.54
C VAL A 44 11.12 17.56 -9.04
N ILE A 45 11.54 18.45 -8.13
CA ILE A 45 12.06 19.77 -8.50
C ILE A 45 13.35 19.64 -9.32
N GLU A 46 14.24 18.74 -8.94
CA GLU A 46 15.45 18.47 -9.72
C GLU A 46 15.13 17.97 -11.14
N ALA A 47 14.17 17.05 -11.29
CA ALA A 47 13.71 16.60 -12.60
C ALA A 47 13.21 17.78 -13.45
N ARG A 48 12.38 18.66 -12.86
CA ARG A 48 11.78 19.81 -13.54
C ARG A 48 12.82 20.85 -13.95
N GLU A 49 13.63 21.29 -13.00
CA GLU A 49 14.53 22.44 -13.15
C GLU A 49 15.83 22.09 -13.88
N LYS A 50 16.38 20.89 -13.64
CA LYS A 50 17.67 20.50 -14.25
C LYS A 50 17.51 19.65 -15.51
N ASN A 51 16.48 18.79 -15.55
CA ASN A 51 16.30 17.81 -16.62
C ASN A 51 15.12 18.11 -17.53
N GLY A 52 14.40 19.21 -17.29
CA GLY A 52 13.29 19.67 -18.13
C GLY A 52 12.04 18.81 -18.07
N ALA A 53 11.90 17.99 -17.03
CA ALA A 53 10.73 17.14 -16.83
C ALA A 53 9.47 17.98 -16.68
N LYS A 54 8.34 17.50 -17.23
CA LYS A 54 7.03 18.14 -17.01
C LYS A 54 6.34 17.57 -15.79
N VAL A 55 6.03 18.44 -14.82
CA VAL A 55 5.36 18.05 -13.57
C VAL A 55 3.87 18.40 -13.67
N ILE A 56 3.03 17.37 -13.62
CA ILE A 56 1.58 17.47 -13.70
C ILE A 56 1.01 17.10 -12.33
N HIS A 57 0.24 17.99 -11.74
CA HIS A 57 -0.47 17.73 -10.48
C HIS A 57 -1.98 17.69 -10.71
N VAL A 58 -2.60 16.54 -10.43
CA VAL A 58 -4.04 16.31 -10.56
C VAL A 58 -4.59 16.09 -9.16
N ASP A 59 -5.25 17.11 -8.62
CA ASP A 59 -5.76 17.13 -7.24
C ASP A 59 -6.99 18.05 -7.18
N PRO A 60 -8.04 17.71 -6.42
CA PRO A 60 -9.23 18.56 -6.27
C PRO A 60 -8.89 19.96 -5.77
N ARG A 61 -7.72 20.14 -5.15
CA ARG A 61 -7.25 21.38 -4.56
C ARG A 61 -5.99 21.89 -5.27
N PHE A 62 -5.85 23.22 -5.29
CA PHE A 62 -4.57 23.86 -5.55
C PHE A 62 -3.73 23.82 -4.25
N THR A 63 -2.74 22.95 -4.22
CA THR A 63 -1.90 22.68 -3.05
C THR A 63 -0.53 23.35 -3.16
N ARG A 64 0.32 23.17 -2.14
CA ARG A 64 1.75 23.56 -2.25
C ARG A 64 2.49 22.76 -3.34
N THR A 65 2.00 21.56 -3.67
CA THR A 65 2.47 20.77 -4.81
C THR A 65 2.04 21.41 -6.13
N SER A 66 0.78 21.85 -6.25
CA SER A 66 0.29 22.58 -7.44
C SER A 66 1.11 23.83 -7.72
N ALA A 67 1.44 24.60 -6.67
CA ALA A 67 2.26 25.81 -6.77
C ALA A 67 3.65 25.56 -7.37
N MET A 68 4.14 24.32 -7.29
CA MET A 68 5.44 23.88 -7.77
C MET A 68 5.32 22.91 -8.95
N SER A 69 4.20 22.89 -9.66
CA SER A 69 4.00 22.03 -10.84
C SER A 69 3.86 22.88 -12.10
N ASP A 70 4.25 22.36 -13.27
CA ASP A 70 3.99 23.03 -14.55
C ASP A 70 2.48 23.14 -14.81
N TYR A 71 1.73 22.13 -14.39
CA TYR A 71 0.29 22.04 -14.61
C TYR A 71 -0.43 21.61 -13.33
N TRP A 72 -1.55 22.27 -13.07
CA TRP A 72 -2.55 21.81 -12.12
C TRP A 72 -3.88 21.58 -12.83
N LEU A 73 -4.51 20.45 -12.56
CA LEU A 73 -5.84 20.10 -13.04
C LEU A 73 -6.73 19.80 -11.84
N PRO A 74 -7.73 20.64 -11.56
CA PRO A 74 -8.73 20.30 -10.57
C PRO A 74 -9.61 19.18 -11.10
N LEU A 75 -9.81 18.13 -10.31
CA LEU A 75 -10.81 17.10 -10.58
C LEU A 75 -11.82 17.03 -9.44
N ARG A 76 -13.02 16.51 -9.74
CA ARG A 76 -13.97 16.11 -8.72
C ARG A 76 -13.40 14.94 -7.93
N ALA A 77 -13.38 15.07 -6.60
CA ALA A 77 -12.92 13.97 -5.76
C ALA A 77 -13.77 12.70 -5.99
N GLY A 78 -13.12 11.56 -6.25
CA GLY A 78 -13.79 10.30 -6.61
C GLY A 78 -13.91 10.02 -8.11
N SER A 79 -13.39 10.89 -8.99
CA SER A 79 -13.40 10.67 -10.46
C SER A 79 -12.03 10.28 -11.03
N ASP A 80 -11.09 9.83 -10.19
CA ASP A 80 -9.71 9.50 -10.57
C ASP A 80 -9.62 8.44 -11.67
N LEU A 81 -10.46 7.40 -11.58
CA LEU A 81 -10.43 6.28 -12.52
C LEU A 81 -10.92 6.70 -13.92
N ILE A 82 -11.86 7.65 -14.02
CA ILE A 82 -12.25 8.24 -15.30
C ILE A 82 -11.05 8.92 -15.97
N PHE A 83 -10.29 9.72 -15.21
CA PHE A 83 -9.11 10.40 -15.72
C PHE A 83 -8.01 9.44 -16.17
N LEU A 84 -7.67 8.43 -15.34
CA LEU A 84 -6.66 7.43 -15.68
C LEU A 84 -7.11 6.54 -16.85
N GLY A 85 -8.38 6.13 -16.89
CA GLY A 85 -8.95 5.39 -18.01
C GLY A 85 -8.88 6.16 -19.32
N ALA A 86 -9.11 7.47 -19.27
CA ALA A 86 -8.96 8.34 -20.43
C ALA A 86 -7.50 8.49 -20.88
N LEU A 87 -6.53 8.51 -19.96
CA LEU A 87 -5.10 8.47 -20.31
C LEU A 87 -4.71 7.14 -20.97
N ILE A 88 -5.25 6.01 -20.50
CA ILE A 88 -5.05 4.70 -21.13
C ILE A 88 -5.63 4.71 -22.55
N ARG A 89 -6.87 5.17 -22.72
CA ARG A 89 -7.51 5.32 -24.02
C ARG A 89 -6.68 6.21 -24.96
N HIS A 90 -6.25 7.39 -24.49
CA HIS A 90 -5.43 8.31 -25.28
C HIS A 90 -4.11 7.66 -25.71
N THR A 91 -3.49 6.89 -24.82
CA THR A 91 -2.23 6.18 -25.08
C THR A 91 -2.39 5.15 -26.20
N ILE A 92 -3.49 4.38 -26.18
CA ILE A 92 -3.76 3.33 -27.17
C ILE A 92 -4.20 3.94 -28.52
N GLU A 93 -5.12 4.91 -28.51
CA GLU A 93 -5.68 5.48 -29.75
C GLU A 93 -4.69 6.33 -30.54
N ASN A 94 -3.69 6.92 -29.87
CA ASN A 94 -2.69 7.77 -30.50
C ASN A 94 -1.32 7.06 -30.66
N ASP A 95 -1.29 5.73 -30.54
CA ASP A 95 -0.08 4.91 -30.67
C ASP A 95 1.11 5.42 -29.84
N ARG A 96 0.83 5.89 -28.62
CA ARG A 96 1.84 6.40 -27.67
C ARG A 96 2.46 5.28 -26.81
N TRP A 97 1.96 4.06 -26.90
CA TRP A 97 2.44 2.91 -26.13
C TRP A 97 3.75 2.36 -26.70
N PHE A 98 4.62 1.84 -25.84
CA PHE A 98 5.89 1.25 -26.24
C PHE A 98 5.69 -0.20 -26.70
N ARG A 99 5.38 -0.38 -27.98
CA ARG A 99 4.95 -1.68 -28.54
C ARG A 99 5.85 -2.86 -28.23
N GLU A 100 7.17 -2.70 -28.38
CA GLU A 100 8.09 -3.81 -28.14
C GLU A 100 8.09 -4.24 -26.67
N TYR A 101 8.14 -3.30 -25.74
CA TYR A 101 8.00 -3.57 -24.30
C TYR A 101 6.67 -4.27 -24.01
N VAL A 102 5.56 -3.74 -24.52
CA VAL A 102 4.21 -4.27 -24.25
C VAL A 102 4.07 -5.70 -24.75
N VAL A 103 4.48 -6.00 -25.98
CA VAL A 103 4.36 -7.35 -26.55
C VAL A 103 5.24 -8.37 -25.82
N ARG A 104 6.45 -7.96 -25.40
CA ARG A 104 7.45 -8.87 -24.82
C ARG A 104 7.26 -9.07 -23.32
N TYR A 105 7.01 -8.01 -22.57
CA TYR A 105 7.08 -8.01 -21.10
C TYR A 105 5.74 -7.95 -20.41
N THR A 106 4.65 -7.90 -21.16
CA THR A 106 3.30 -7.91 -20.58
C THR A 106 2.45 -9.04 -21.16
N ASN A 107 1.35 -9.34 -20.47
CA ASN A 107 0.36 -10.29 -20.95
C ASN A 107 -0.54 -9.77 -22.08
N ALA A 108 -0.20 -8.66 -22.76
CA ALA A 108 -0.98 -8.06 -23.85
C ALA A 108 -1.40 -9.05 -24.96
N ALA A 109 -0.50 -9.97 -25.29
CA ALA A 109 -0.71 -10.96 -26.35
C ALA A 109 -1.54 -12.17 -25.91
N VAL A 110 -1.76 -12.37 -24.61
CA VAL A 110 -2.46 -13.56 -24.08
C VAL A 110 -3.92 -13.54 -24.49
N ILE A 111 -4.45 -14.69 -24.93
CA ILE A 111 -5.83 -14.90 -25.36
C ILE A 111 -6.68 -15.32 -24.13
N VAL A 112 -7.69 -14.51 -23.82
CA VAL A 112 -8.64 -14.76 -22.72
C VAL A 112 -9.76 -15.69 -23.20
N ARG A 113 -10.30 -16.49 -22.27
CA ARG A 113 -11.41 -17.44 -22.52
C ARG A 113 -12.62 -16.78 -23.19
N ASP A 114 -13.35 -17.54 -23.99
CA ASP A 114 -14.50 -17.02 -24.76
C ASP A 114 -15.75 -16.72 -23.92
N ASP A 115 -15.85 -17.30 -22.72
CA ASP A 115 -16.97 -17.13 -21.80
C ASP A 115 -16.85 -15.88 -20.91
N PHE A 116 -15.71 -15.18 -20.91
CA PHE A 116 -15.59 -13.88 -20.26
C PHE A 116 -16.48 -12.82 -20.93
N ARG A 117 -17.20 -12.06 -20.10
CA ARG A 117 -17.99 -10.88 -20.46
C ARG A 117 -17.52 -9.69 -19.63
N ASP A 118 -17.31 -8.58 -20.34
CA ASP A 118 -16.82 -7.33 -19.76
C ASP A 118 -17.91 -6.58 -18.98
N ALA A 119 -17.50 -5.70 -18.06
CA ALA A 119 -18.37 -4.70 -17.43
C ALA A 119 -19.04 -3.79 -18.47
N GLU A 120 -18.39 -3.55 -19.61
CA GLU A 120 -18.98 -2.86 -20.76
C GLU A 120 -20.17 -3.61 -21.38
N GLU A 121 -20.23 -4.94 -21.25
CA GLU A 121 -21.29 -5.79 -21.81
C GLU A 121 -22.42 -6.05 -20.81
N LEU A 122 -22.13 -6.02 -19.51
CA LEU A 122 -23.05 -6.37 -18.44
C LEU A 122 -23.37 -5.18 -17.51
N ASP A 123 -23.22 -3.96 -18.01
CA ASP A 123 -23.60 -2.73 -17.33
C ASP A 123 -22.95 -2.52 -15.95
N GLY A 124 -21.62 -2.61 -15.91
CA GLY A 124 -20.84 -2.29 -14.72
C GLY A 124 -20.59 -3.48 -13.80
N VAL A 125 -20.74 -4.71 -14.28
CA VAL A 125 -20.28 -5.93 -13.58
C VAL A 125 -19.57 -6.87 -14.53
N PHE A 126 -18.58 -7.64 -14.07
CA PHE A 126 -17.96 -8.67 -14.91
C PHE A 126 -18.72 -9.99 -14.86
N SER A 127 -18.49 -10.89 -15.82
CA SER A 127 -18.84 -12.30 -15.66
C SER A 127 -18.14 -12.93 -14.44
N ASN A 128 -18.57 -14.12 -14.02
CA ASN A 128 -18.03 -14.83 -12.86
C ASN A 128 -16.48 -14.85 -12.84
N PRO A 129 -15.81 -14.59 -11.70
CA PRO A 129 -14.35 -14.70 -11.51
C PRO A 129 -13.65 -15.90 -12.16
N GLU A 130 -14.31 -17.06 -12.26
CA GLU A 130 -13.77 -18.23 -12.98
C GLU A 130 -13.41 -17.92 -14.45
N THR A 131 -14.22 -17.09 -15.11
CA THR A 131 -14.04 -16.70 -16.51
C THR A 131 -12.86 -15.73 -16.71
N TRP A 132 -12.32 -15.15 -15.63
CA TRP A 132 -11.20 -14.21 -15.72
C TRP A 132 -9.85 -14.92 -15.93
N GLN A 133 -9.81 -16.23 -15.65
CA GLN A 133 -8.63 -17.05 -15.87
C GLN A 133 -8.30 -17.17 -17.37
N TYR A 134 -7.05 -17.51 -17.67
CA TYR A 134 -6.69 -17.94 -19.02
C TYR A 134 -7.27 -19.33 -19.35
N PRO A 135 -7.34 -19.73 -20.64
CA PRO A 135 -7.60 -21.11 -21.01
C PRO A 135 -6.67 -22.08 -20.28
N ASP A 136 -7.19 -23.24 -19.88
CA ASP A 136 -6.50 -24.27 -19.09
C ASP A 136 -6.02 -23.83 -17.69
N GLY A 137 -6.45 -22.65 -17.23
CA GLY A 137 -6.31 -22.20 -15.84
C GLY A 137 -7.25 -22.93 -14.89
N GLY A 138 -6.73 -23.28 -13.72
CA GLY A 138 -7.54 -23.79 -12.62
C GLY A 138 -8.02 -22.62 -11.76
N TRP A 139 -9.34 -22.46 -11.64
CA TRP A 139 -9.88 -21.67 -10.55
C TRP A 139 -9.83 -22.51 -9.28
N GLN A 140 -8.84 -22.26 -8.42
CA GLN A 140 -8.97 -22.65 -7.03
C GLN A 140 -9.75 -21.55 -6.33
N THR A 141 -11.01 -21.86 -5.99
CA THR A 141 -11.67 -21.18 -4.90
C THR A 141 -10.67 -21.12 -3.73
N ALA A 142 -10.28 -19.91 -3.32
CA ALA A 142 -10.26 -19.70 -1.87
C ALA A 142 -11.74 -19.82 -1.51
N ASP A 143 -12.14 -21.03 -1.09
CA ASP A 143 -13.47 -21.53 -0.79
C ASP A 143 -14.59 -20.48 -0.87
N GLY A 144 -15.66 -20.79 -1.60
CA GLY A 144 -16.84 -19.95 -1.87
C GLY A 144 -17.64 -19.42 -0.67
N GLU A 145 -17.02 -19.17 0.48
CA GLU A 145 -17.60 -18.57 1.66
C GLU A 145 -16.68 -17.60 2.43
N SER A 146 -15.37 -17.51 2.19
CA SER A 146 -14.55 -16.58 2.99
C SER A 146 -14.40 -15.23 2.30
N ARG A 147 -15.30 -14.29 2.63
CA ARG A 147 -15.08 -12.83 2.47
C ARG A 147 -13.88 -12.31 3.29
N ASP A 148 -13.15 -13.20 3.99
CA ASP A 148 -12.14 -12.95 5.03
C ASP A 148 -10.68 -12.80 4.63
N THR A 149 -10.38 -12.85 3.33
CA THR A 149 -9.00 -12.78 2.88
C THR A 149 -8.65 -11.35 2.43
N GLY A 150 -7.78 -10.65 3.18
CA GLY A 150 -7.29 -9.28 2.91
C GLY A 150 -6.13 -9.23 1.89
N HIS A 151 -4.98 -8.68 2.31
CA HIS A 151 -3.73 -8.29 1.62
C HIS A 151 -3.01 -9.34 0.74
N ARG A 152 -3.66 -10.44 0.34
CA ARG A 152 -3.05 -11.65 -0.25
C ARG A 152 -2.58 -11.56 -1.72
N GLY A 153 -2.55 -10.37 -2.32
CA GLY A 153 -2.34 -10.19 -3.77
C GLY A 153 -1.02 -10.72 -4.35
N GLU A 154 0.08 -10.75 -3.57
CA GLU A 154 1.41 -11.14 -4.10
C GLU A 154 1.57 -12.66 -4.30
N ALA A 155 1.16 -13.47 -3.32
CA ALA A 155 1.36 -14.93 -3.35
C ALA A 155 0.17 -15.68 -3.96
N GLN A 156 -1.08 -15.21 -3.76
CA GLN A 156 -2.26 -15.92 -4.30
C GLN A 156 -2.35 -15.83 -5.82
N GLY A 157 -2.08 -14.66 -6.40
CA GLY A 157 -2.10 -14.48 -7.86
C GLY A 157 -1.15 -15.44 -8.58
N ALA A 158 0.00 -15.72 -7.97
CA ALA A 158 1.03 -16.59 -8.55
C ALA A 158 0.70 -18.10 -8.53
N SER A 159 -0.25 -18.54 -7.69
CA SER A 159 -0.54 -19.98 -7.51
C SER A 159 -1.51 -20.58 -8.52
N THR A 160 -2.33 -19.76 -9.20
CA THR A 160 -3.47 -20.24 -10.02
C THR A 160 -3.33 -20.01 -11.52
N THR A 161 -2.34 -19.23 -11.97
CA THR A 161 -2.21 -18.79 -13.37
C THR A 161 -1.46 -19.83 -14.22
N PRO A 162 -1.98 -20.21 -15.41
CA PRO A 162 -1.26 -21.02 -16.40
C PRO A 162 0.10 -20.45 -16.78
N HIS A 163 1.03 -21.35 -17.09
CA HIS A 163 2.42 -21.01 -17.43
C HIS A 163 2.61 -20.48 -18.86
N ASP A 164 1.94 -21.08 -19.85
CA ASP A 164 2.05 -20.68 -21.25
C ASP A 164 0.65 -20.54 -21.87
N PRO A 165 -0.10 -19.50 -21.47
CA PRO A 165 -1.44 -19.30 -22.01
C PRO A 165 -1.33 -18.94 -23.51
N PRO A 166 -2.31 -19.33 -24.35
CA PRO A 166 -2.25 -19.08 -25.79
C PRO A 166 -2.06 -17.59 -26.10
N ARG A 167 -1.18 -17.26 -27.07
CA ARG A 167 -0.79 -15.86 -27.37
C ARG A 167 -0.92 -15.52 -28.86
N ASP A 168 -1.31 -14.29 -29.14
CA ASP A 168 -1.18 -13.65 -30.46
C ASP A 168 -0.30 -12.40 -30.37
N VAL A 169 0.96 -12.54 -30.77
CA VAL A 169 1.95 -11.45 -30.76
C VAL A 169 1.69 -10.36 -31.81
N SER A 170 0.79 -10.61 -32.77
CA SER A 170 0.32 -9.57 -33.69
C SER A 170 -0.66 -8.60 -33.02
N LEU A 171 -1.22 -8.99 -31.87
CA LEU A 171 -2.26 -8.30 -31.11
C LEU A 171 -3.56 -8.08 -31.91
N GLN A 172 -3.86 -8.92 -32.90
CA GLN A 172 -5.05 -8.79 -33.74
C GLN A 172 -6.21 -9.68 -33.27
N HIS A 173 -5.91 -10.76 -32.54
CA HIS A 173 -6.92 -11.67 -32.04
C HIS A 173 -7.92 -10.90 -31.15
N PRO A 174 -9.24 -10.97 -31.40
CA PRO A 174 -10.22 -10.15 -30.70
C PRO A 174 -10.26 -10.41 -29.19
N ARG A 175 -9.81 -11.59 -28.76
CA ARG A 175 -9.73 -11.99 -27.34
C ARG A 175 -8.33 -11.85 -26.74
N CYS A 176 -7.34 -11.31 -27.45
CA CYS A 176 -6.09 -10.97 -26.76
C CYS A 176 -6.33 -9.84 -25.77
N VAL A 177 -5.59 -9.83 -24.66
CA VAL A 177 -5.72 -8.84 -23.58
C VAL A 177 -5.66 -7.42 -24.13
N PHE A 178 -4.79 -7.13 -25.09
CA PHE A 178 -4.70 -5.80 -25.70
C PHE A 178 -6.01 -5.35 -26.38
N GLN A 179 -6.66 -6.24 -27.14
CA GLN A 179 -7.93 -5.91 -27.81
C GLN A 179 -9.08 -5.78 -26.82
N ILE A 180 -9.09 -6.58 -25.74
CA ILE A 180 -10.06 -6.43 -24.64
C ILE A 180 -9.85 -5.07 -23.97
N LEU A 181 -8.62 -4.75 -23.58
CA LEU A 181 -8.26 -3.48 -22.95
C LEU A 181 -8.69 -2.27 -23.79
N LYS A 182 -8.44 -2.33 -25.11
CA LYS A 182 -8.85 -1.28 -26.06
C LYS A 182 -10.37 -1.06 -26.07
N ARG A 183 -11.16 -2.14 -26.05
CA ARG A 183 -12.63 -2.05 -25.99
C ARG A 183 -13.10 -1.55 -24.63
N HIS A 184 -12.52 -2.08 -23.54
CA HIS A 184 -12.85 -1.74 -22.17
C HIS A 184 -12.74 -0.23 -21.90
N PHE A 185 -11.63 0.38 -22.33
CA PHE A 185 -11.39 1.81 -22.12
C PHE A 185 -12.01 2.72 -23.20
N ALA A 186 -12.74 2.19 -24.18
CA ALA A 186 -13.24 2.97 -25.32
C ALA A 186 -14.19 4.11 -24.91
N ARG A 187 -15.01 3.91 -23.86
CA ARG A 187 -15.97 4.91 -23.35
C ARG A 187 -15.32 6.00 -22.48
N TYR A 188 -14.05 5.86 -22.11
CA TYR A 188 -13.33 6.83 -21.28
C TYR A 188 -12.81 8.01 -22.12
N THR A 189 -13.72 8.73 -22.77
CA THR A 189 -13.36 9.78 -23.73
C THR A 189 -12.98 11.09 -23.03
N PRO A 190 -12.30 12.03 -23.71
CA PRO A 190 -12.09 13.38 -23.20
C PRO A 190 -13.39 14.11 -22.83
N GLU A 191 -14.50 13.83 -23.53
CA GLU A 191 -15.84 14.35 -23.19
C GLU A 191 -16.36 13.75 -21.88
N LEU A 192 -16.08 12.47 -21.59
CA LEU A 192 -16.42 11.88 -20.29
C LEU A 192 -15.64 12.56 -19.16
N VAL A 193 -14.36 12.87 -19.39
CA VAL A 193 -13.49 13.58 -18.44
C VAL A 193 -14.06 14.97 -18.14
N GLU A 194 -14.40 15.75 -19.17
CA GLU A 194 -15.03 17.06 -18.99
C GLU A 194 -16.36 16.94 -18.25
N ARG A 195 -17.20 16.01 -18.70
CA ARG A 195 -18.51 15.78 -18.12
C ARG A 195 -18.47 15.38 -16.65
N SER A 196 -17.51 14.55 -16.23
CA SER A 196 -17.60 13.82 -14.95
C SER A 196 -16.54 14.23 -13.95
N CYS A 197 -15.38 14.68 -14.43
CA CYS A 197 -14.27 15.17 -13.61
C CYS A 197 -14.29 16.70 -13.48
N GLY A 198 -14.94 17.42 -14.41
CA GLY A 198 -14.92 18.88 -14.47
C GLY A 198 -13.65 19.47 -15.10
N ILE A 199 -12.87 18.66 -15.82
CA ILE A 199 -11.64 19.09 -16.50
C ILE A 199 -11.96 19.40 -17.97
N PRO A 200 -11.75 20.63 -18.46
CA PRO A 200 -12.02 20.97 -19.85
C PRO A 200 -11.32 20.02 -20.83
N ARG A 201 -12.03 19.58 -21.87
CA ARG A 201 -11.53 18.58 -22.84
C ARG A 201 -10.17 18.97 -23.43
N ALA A 202 -10.01 20.23 -23.83
CA ALA A 202 -8.76 20.73 -24.42
C ALA A 202 -7.59 20.64 -23.44
N LYS A 203 -7.84 20.93 -22.16
CA LYS A 203 -6.81 20.84 -21.11
C LYS A 203 -6.45 19.39 -20.83
N PHE A 204 -7.42 18.48 -20.79
CA PHE A 204 -7.14 17.06 -20.67
C PHE A 204 -6.24 16.55 -21.81
N LEU A 205 -6.58 16.86 -23.07
CA LEU A 205 -5.81 16.42 -24.24
C LEU A 205 -4.37 16.94 -24.23
N GLU A 206 -4.17 18.23 -23.90
CA GLU A 206 -2.83 18.82 -23.74
C GLU A 206 -1.99 18.01 -22.74
N ILE A 207 -2.57 17.68 -21.58
CA ILE A 207 -1.87 16.98 -20.50
C ILE A 207 -1.66 15.50 -20.83
N ALA A 208 -2.63 14.87 -21.50
CA ALA A 208 -2.50 13.52 -22.00
C ALA A 208 -1.33 13.42 -22.99
N ASP A 209 -1.19 14.38 -23.92
CA ASP A 209 -0.04 14.43 -24.83
C ASP A 209 1.29 14.67 -24.08
N VAL A 210 1.32 15.59 -23.11
CA VAL A 210 2.53 15.85 -22.31
C VAL A 210 2.98 14.59 -21.59
N TYR A 211 2.09 13.93 -20.84
CA TYR A 211 2.47 12.76 -20.04
C TYR A 211 2.84 11.56 -20.91
N THR A 212 2.03 11.27 -21.93
CA THR A 212 2.23 10.09 -22.80
C THR A 212 3.40 10.26 -23.78
N SER A 213 3.93 11.49 -23.93
CA SER A 213 5.20 11.72 -24.63
C SER A 213 6.41 11.10 -23.92
N ALA A 214 6.27 10.76 -22.63
CA ALA A 214 7.28 10.09 -21.83
C ALA A 214 7.14 8.56 -21.94
N SER A 215 7.32 8.07 -23.18
CA SER A 215 7.18 6.67 -23.60
C SER A 215 8.29 6.30 -24.60
N GLY A 216 8.45 5.01 -24.85
CA GLY A 216 9.45 4.47 -25.77
C GLY A 216 10.84 4.34 -25.14
N ALA A 217 11.86 4.08 -25.96
CA ALA A 217 13.20 3.73 -25.51
C ALA A 217 13.97 4.87 -24.79
N GLU A 218 13.71 6.13 -25.16
CA GLU A 218 14.52 7.28 -24.70
C GLU A 218 13.93 8.04 -23.52
N LYS A 219 12.64 7.88 -23.26
CA LYS A 219 11.90 8.68 -22.28
C LYS A 219 11.11 7.80 -21.33
N THR A 220 10.93 8.29 -20.12
CA THR A 220 10.16 7.62 -19.08
C THR A 220 9.32 8.61 -18.31
N GLY A 221 8.09 8.21 -17.99
CA GLY A 221 7.18 8.92 -17.11
C GLY A 221 7.10 8.24 -15.74
N ALA A 222 7.03 9.00 -14.66
CA ALA A 222 6.78 8.49 -13.31
C ALA A 222 5.37 8.85 -12.82
N ILE A 223 4.83 8.02 -11.92
CA ILE A 223 3.60 8.33 -11.18
C ILE A 223 3.93 8.37 -9.68
N CYS A 224 3.54 9.46 -9.02
CA CYS A 224 3.64 9.62 -7.56
C CYS A 224 2.23 9.68 -6.96
N TYR A 225 1.91 8.75 -6.06
CA TYR A 225 0.61 8.71 -5.39
C TYR A 225 0.75 8.33 -3.91
N ALA A 226 -0.29 8.62 -3.13
CA ALA A 226 -0.41 8.24 -1.72
C ALA A 226 -1.89 7.94 -1.39
N VAL A 227 -2.37 8.43 -0.26
CA VAL A 227 -3.71 8.13 0.23
C VAL A 227 -4.86 8.65 -0.63
N GLY A 228 -4.60 9.61 -1.52
CA GLY A 228 -5.61 10.16 -2.41
C GLY A 228 -6.14 9.13 -3.41
N TRP A 229 -5.43 8.02 -3.63
CA TRP A 229 -5.96 6.88 -4.38
C TRP A 229 -6.34 5.69 -3.50
N THR A 230 -5.70 5.51 -2.35
CA THR A 230 -5.91 4.29 -1.55
C THR A 230 -7.17 4.32 -0.71
N GLN A 231 -7.72 5.50 -0.38
CA GLN A 231 -8.85 5.65 0.54
C GLN A 231 -10.17 5.89 -0.21
N HIS A 232 -10.49 4.94 -1.09
CA HIS A 232 -11.69 4.85 -1.92
C HIS A 232 -12.20 3.40 -1.93
N SER A 233 -13.50 3.20 -2.17
CA SER A 233 -14.08 1.86 -2.38
C SER A 233 -13.54 1.12 -3.62
N SER A 234 -12.80 1.82 -4.48
CA SER A 234 -12.15 1.29 -5.70
C SER A 234 -10.64 1.54 -5.69
N GLY A 235 -10.03 1.75 -4.52
CA GLY A 235 -8.65 2.23 -4.41
C GLY A 235 -7.62 1.32 -5.08
N VAL A 236 -7.80 0.00 -4.99
CA VAL A 236 -6.93 -0.97 -5.68
C VAL A 236 -7.05 -0.84 -7.20
N GLN A 237 -8.26 -0.63 -7.72
CA GLN A 237 -8.50 -0.48 -9.15
C GLN A 237 -7.96 0.85 -9.72
N ILE A 238 -7.98 1.93 -8.94
CA ILE A 238 -7.32 3.19 -9.33
C ILE A 238 -5.81 2.96 -9.54
N ILE A 239 -5.16 2.26 -8.61
CA ILE A 239 -3.73 1.92 -8.72
C ILE A 239 -3.46 0.96 -9.88
N ARG A 240 -4.39 0.05 -10.17
CA ARG A 240 -4.33 -0.84 -11.34
C ARG A 240 -4.38 -0.05 -12.65
N ALA A 241 -5.24 0.96 -12.75
CA ALA A 241 -5.27 1.83 -13.94
C ALA A 241 -3.92 2.54 -14.15
N ALA A 242 -3.32 3.07 -13.09
CA ALA A 242 -1.97 3.63 -13.15
C ALA A 242 -0.90 2.60 -13.54
N SER A 243 -1.03 1.35 -13.07
CA SER A 243 -0.13 0.25 -13.42
C SER A 243 -0.25 -0.16 -14.88
N ILE A 244 -1.46 -0.25 -15.42
CA ILE A 244 -1.74 -0.49 -16.84
C ILE A 244 -1.09 0.62 -17.68
N LEU A 245 -1.31 1.88 -17.32
CA LEU A 245 -0.73 3.02 -18.03
C LEU A 245 0.80 2.93 -18.08
N GLN A 246 1.46 2.65 -16.95
CA GLN A 246 2.91 2.55 -16.88
C GLN A 246 3.48 1.33 -17.63
N LEU A 247 2.75 0.22 -17.70
CA LEU A 247 3.13 -0.92 -18.54
C LEU A 247 2.99 -0.58 -20.04
N LEU A 248 1.92 0.11 -20.44
CA LEU A 248 1.70 0.53 -21.82
C LEU A 248 2.80 1.49 -22.31
N LEU A 249 3.21 2.44 -21.47
CA LEU A 249 4.29 3.38 -21.78
C LEU A 249 5.68 2.74 -21.67
N GLY A 250 5.77 1.53 -21.13
CA GLY A 250 7.02 0.82 -20.89
C GLY A 250 7.90 1.50 -19.84
N ASN A 251 7.30 2.05 -18.79
CA ASN A 251 7.99 2.84 -17.76
C ASN A 251 8.43 2.02 -16.53
N ILE A 252 7.93 0.80 -16.35
CA ILE A 252 8.27 -0.04 -15.18
C ILE A 252 9.67 -0.62 -15.33
N GLY A 253 10.46 -0.53 -14.26
CA GLY A 253 11.84 -1.04 -14.19
C GLY A 253 12.88 -0.16 -14.86
N ARG A 254 12.54 1.07 -15.28
CA ARG A 254 13.45 1.97 -16.02
C ARG A 254 13.72 3.26 -15.26
N PRO A 255 14.92 3.88 -15.41
CA PRO A 255 15.27 5.11 -14.72
C PRO A 255 14.27 6.24 -15.00
N GLY A 256 13.83 6.95 -13.97
CA GLY A 256 12.85 8.04 -14.08
C GLY A 256 11.42 7.58 -14.37
N GLY A 257 11.19 6.27 -14.37
CA GLY A 257 9.90 5.66 -14.59
C GLY A 257 9.25 5.17 -13.29
N GLY A 258 8.51 4.07 -13.41
CA GLY A 258 7.96 3.38 -12.26
C GLY A 258 6.80 4.09 -11.57
N ILE A 259 6.39 3.53 -10.44
CA ILE A 259 5.34 4.08 -9.59
C ILE A 259 5.92 4.27 -8.19
N MET A 260 6.04 5.53 -7.79
CA MET A 260 6.39 5.94 -6.45
C MET A 260 5.12 5.97 -5.60
N ALA A 261 4.77 4.80 -5.06
CA ALA A 261 3.77 4.69 -4.00
C ALA A 261 4.38 5.28 -2.72
N LEU A 262 4.01 6.51 -2.37
CA LEU A 262 4.56 7.25 -1.23
C LEU A 262 3.92 6.76 0.06
N ARG A 263 4.75 6.22 0.96
CA ARG A 263 4.31 5.63 2.23
C ARG A 263 4.14 6.72 3.29
N GLY A 264 3.16 6.51 4.19
CA GLY A 264 2.78 7.48 5.22
C GLY A 264 3.76 7.53 6.40
N HIS A 265 3.54 6.69 7.42
CA HIS A 265 4.43 6.66 8.59
C HIS A 265 5.85 6.27 8.20
N ALA A 266 6.84 6.76 8.95
CA ALA A 266 8.26 6.57 8.70
C ALA A 266 8.65 5.10 8.44
N SER A 267 8.01 4.15 9.14
CA SER A 267 8.27 2.71 9.00
C SER A 267 7.02 1.89 8.65
N ILE A 268 6.01 2.47 8.00
CA ILE A 268 4.81 1.68 7.57
C ILE A 268 5.19 0.57 6.58
N GLN A 269 6.25 0.78 5.79
CA GLN A 269 6.82 -0.27 4.96
C GLN A 269 7.35 -1.41 5.85
N GLY A 270 8.16 -1.09 6.86
CA GLY A 270 8.71 -2.08 7.79
C GLY A 270 7.64 -2.82 8.60
N SER A 271 6.58 -2.13 9.05
CA SER A 271 5.45 -2.76 9.76
C SER A 271 4.49 -3.51 8.83
N THR A 272 4.71 -3.46 7.51
CA THR A 272 4.05 -4.34 6.54
C THR A 272 4.95 -5.54 6.22
N ASP A 273 6.27 -5.31 6.13
CA ASP A 273 7.29 -6.34 5.87
C ASP A 273 7.40 -7.32 7.04
N VAL A 274 7.40 -6.81 8.27
CA VAL A 274 7.28 -7.53 9.54
C VAL A 274 5.93 -7.12 10.13
N PRO A 275 4.86 -7.84 9.79
CA PRO A 275 3.52 -7.28 9.80
C PRO A 275 2.95 -7.07 11.20
N THR A 276 2.29 -5.93 11.36
CA THR A 276 1.23 -5.73 12.38
C THR A 276 -0.17 -5.85 11.73
N LEU A 277 -0.26 -6.63 10.65
CA LEU A 277 -1.50 -6.92 9.92
C LEU A 277 -1.98 -8.34 10.26
N PHE A 278 -3.29 -8.52 10.32
CA PHE A 278 -3.90 -9.77 10.80
C PHE A 278 -3.69 -10.97 9.85
N ASP A 279 -3.48 -10.72 8.55
CA ASP A 279 -3.62 -11.72 7.51
C ASP A 279 -2.33 -12.11 6.78
N ILE A 280 -1.19 -11.59 7.23
CA ILE A 280 0.14 -11.93 6.74
C ILE A 280 1.14 -12.11 7.89
N LEU A 281 2.15 -12.94 7.62
CA LEU A 281 3.34 -13.21 8.41
C LEU A 281 4.56 -12.50 7.77
N PRO A 282 5.69 -12.36 8.48
CA PRO A 282 6.89 -11.69 7.95
C PRO A 282 7.31 -12.13 6.55
N GLY A 283 7.67 -11.16 5.72
CA GLY A 283 8.04 -11.39 4.32
C GLY A 283 6.85 -11.73 3.42
N TYR A 284 5.67 -11.18 3.71
CA TYR A 284 4.45 -11.34 2.92
C TYR A 284 3.97 -12.80 2.81
N LEU A 285 4.34 -13.65 3.78
CA LEU A 285 3.82 -15.01 3.87
C LEU A 285 2.34 -14.95 4.28
N PRO A 286 1.42 -15.67 3.63
CA PRO A 286 0.01 -15.69 4.05
C PRO A 286 -0.17 -16.22 5.49
N MET A 287 -1.05 -15.59 6.28
CA MET A 287 -1.46 -16.15 7.56
C MET A 287 -2.32 -17.41 7.35
N PRO A 288 -2.03 -18.55 8.00
CA PRO A 288 -2.82 -19.76 7.85
C PRO A 288 -4.24 -19.59 8.36
N THR A 289 -5.19 -20.24 7.69
CA THR A 289 -6.60 -20.29 8.11
C THR A 289 -6.90 -21.56 8.89
N SER A 290 -8.05 -21.62 9.56
CA SER A 290 -8.52 -22.81 10.30
C SER A 290 -8.64 -24.08 9.43
N LYS A 291 -8.69 -23.93 8.10
CA LYS A 291 -8.73 -25.04 7.12
C LYS A 291 -7.35 -25.66 6.87
N GLU A 292 -6.27 -24.94 7.13
CA GLU A 292 -4.90 -25.40 6.93
C GLU A 292 -4.42 -26.08 8.23
N ARG A 293 -4.62 -27.39 8.33
CA ARG A 293 -4.42 -28.18 9.56
C ARG A 293 -2.99 -28.69 9.71
N SER A 294 -2.20 -28.65 8.64
CA SER A 294 -0.80 -29.04 8.60
C SER A 294 0.03 -28.07 7.75
N LEU A 295 1.35 -28.12 7.87
CA LEU A 295 2.24 -27.37 6.97
C LEU A 295 2.06 -27.83 5.51
N SER A 296 1.74 -29.10 5.28
CA SER A 296 1.46 -29.62 3.94
C SER A 296 0.22 -28.97 3.31
N ASP A 297 -0.87 -28.80 4.07
CA ASP A 297 -2.09 -28.13 3.59
C ASP A 297 -1.80 -26.68 3.18
N TYR A 298 -1.03 -25.98 4.01
CA TYR A 298 -0.59 -24.61 3.75
C TYR A 298 0.23 -24.51 2.46
N LEU A 299 1.23 -25.38 2.29
CA LEU A 299 2.08 -25.39 1.11
C LEU A 299 1.31 -25.78 -0.16
N LYS A 300 0.36 -26.70 -0.07
CA LYS A 300 -0.50 -27.07 -1.21
C LYS A 300 -1.29 -25.87 -1.74
N LYS A 301 -1.71 -24.97 -0.85
CA LYS A 301 -2.49 -23.78 -1.19
C LYS A 301 -1.64 -22.59 -1.65
N HIS A 302 -0.45 -22.44 -1.09
CA HIS A 302 0.32 -21.19 -1.22
C HIS A 302 1.62 -21.30 -2.02
N LYS A 303 2.13 -22.51 -2.27
CA LYS A 303 3.35 -22.71 -3.07
C LYS A 303 3.03 -22.60 -4.55
N ALA A 304 3.62 -21.60 -5.22
CA ALA A 304 3.57 -21.50 -6.68
C ALA A 304 4.42 -22.60 -7.32
N ALA A 305 4.02 -23.09 -8.50
CA ALA A 305 4.81 -24.06 -9.26
C ALA A 305 6.05 -23.41 -9.92
N LYS A 306 5.94 -22.13 -10.31
CA LYS A 306 6.92 -21.37 -11.08
C LYS A 306 7.05 -19.95 -10.53
N GLY A 307 8.13 -19.27 -10.90
CA GLY A 307 8.50 -17.97 -10.35
C GLY A 307 9.01 -18.06 -8.90
N TRP A 308 9.28 -16.90 -8.30
CA TRP A 308 10.03 -16.83 -7.06
C TRP A 308 9.28 -17.40 -5.83
N TRP A 309 7.95 -17.30 -5.83
CA TRP A 309 7.08 -17.84 -4.76
C TRP A 309 7.10 -19.37 -4.65
N PHE A 310 7.75 -20.09 -5.58
CA PHE A 310 8.08 -21.50 -5.41
C PHE A 310 8.89 -21.79 -4.14
N ASN A 311 9.66 -20.82 -3.65
CA ASN A 311 10.51 -20.97 -2.47
C ASN A 311 9.78 -20.76 -1.13
N ILE A 312 8.45 -20.64 -1.12
CA ILE A 312 7.68 -20.32 0.10
C ILE A 312 7.91 -21.31 1.25
N ASP A 313 8.19 -22.58 0.93
CA ASP A 313 8.47 -23.63 1.90
C ASP A 313 9.76 -23.36 2.69
N LYS A 314 10.81 -22.88 2.03
CA LYS A 314 12.06 -22.44 2.67
C LYS A 314 11.79 -21.28 3.65
N TYR A 315 10.91 -20.36 3.26
CA TYR A 315 10.63 -19.15 4.03
C TYR A 315 9.80 -19.46 5.29
N ILE A 316 8.69 -20.20 5.15
CA ILE A 316 7.84 -20.54 6.30
C ILE A 316 8.57 -21.43 7.30
N VAL A 317 9.36 -22.42 6.85
CA VAL A 317 10.14 -23.27 7.75
C VAL A 317 11.21 -22.45 8.48
N SER A 318 11.93 -21.57 7.78
CA SER A 318 12.94 -20.72 8.40
C SER A 318 12.34 -19.72 9.41
N LEU A 319 11.13 -19.20 9.14
CA LEU A 319 10.40 -18.35 10.09
C LEU A 319 10.00 -19.13 11.35
N LEU A 320 9.48 -20.34 11.19
CA LEU A 320 9.12 -21.20 12.32
C LEU A 320 10.35 -21.59 13.16
N LYS A 321 11.51 -21.83 12.52
CA LYS A 321 12.79 -22.02 13.21
C LYS A 321 13.25 -20.77 13.95
N ALA A 322 12.96 -19.57 13.44
CA ALA A 322 13.23 -18.33 14.16
C ALA A 322 12.38 -18.21 15.43
N TYR A 323 11.09 -18.51 15.34
CA TYR A 323 10.14 -18.41 16.47
C TYR A 323 10.28 -19.50 17.53
N TYR A 324 10.62 -20.73 17.16
CA TYR A 324 10.55 -21.86 18.09
C TYR A 324 11.88 -22.60 18.29
N GLY A 325 12.94 -22.18 17.60
CA GLY A 325 14.28 -22.74 17.80
C GLY A 325 14.30 -24.25 17.70
N ASP A 326 14.91 -24.92 18.68
CA ASP A 326 15.03 -26.39 18.73
C ASP A 326 13.69 -27.12 18.86
N ALA A 327 12.64 -26.46 19.35
CA ALA A 327 11.31 -27.06 19.49
C ALA A 327 10.58 -27.18 18.13
N ALA A 328 11.02 -26.45 17.10
CA ALA A 328 10.56 -26.62 15.73
C ALA A 328 11.33 -27.76 15.04
N THR A 329 10.71 -28.93 14.98
CA THR A 329 11.27 -30.18 14.45
C THR A 329 10.47 -30.66 13.24
N ARG A 330 11.00 -31.59 12.44
CA ARG A 330 10.24 -32.11 11.30
C ARG A 330 9.00 -32.89 11.76
N GLU A 331 9.10 -33.57 12.90
CA GLU A 331 8.08 -34.45 13.47
C GLU A 331 6.82 -33.70 13.91
N ASN A 332 6.93 -32.40 14.19
CA ASN A 332 5.82 -31.55 14.61
C ASN A 332 5.50 -30.43 13.60
N ASP A 333 5.79 -30.62 12.32
CA ASP A 333 5.63 -29.61 11.26
C ASP A 333 6.32 -28.28 11.61
N PHE A 334 7.49 -28.34 12.24
CA PHE A 334 8.26 -27.20 12.73
C PHE A 334 7.46 -26.30 13.69
N GLY A 335 6.46 -26.84 14.40
CA GLY A 335 5.60 -26.04 15.26
C GLY A 335 4.55 -25.23 14.49
N PHE A 336 4.26 -25.54 13.23
CA PHE A 336 3.23 -24.85 12.43
C PHE A 336 1.88 -24.77 13.14
N ASN A 337 1.50 -25.83 13.86
CA ASN A 337 0.25 -25.89 14.62
C ASN A 337 0.24 -25.07 15.93
N TRP A 338 1.35 -24.41 16.26
CA TRP A 338 1.42 -23.41 17.33
C TRP A 338 1.08 -22.00 16.85
N LEU A 339 1.14 -21.74 15.54
CA LEU A 339 0.66 -20.47 15.00
C LEU A 339 -0.85 -20.35 15.21
N PRO A 340 -1.36 -19.17 15.62
CA PRO A 340 -2.78 -18.91 15.56
C PRO A 340 -3.26 -19.00 14.11
N LYS A 341 -4.51 -19.40 13.91
CA LYS A 341 -5.11 -19.56 12.59
C LYS A 341 -6.31 -18.66 12.48
N LEU A 342 -6.47 -18.02 11.32
CA LEU A 342 -7.62 -17.16 11.07
C LEU A 342 -8.92 -17.98 11.09
N THR A 343 -9.87 -17.51 11.88
CA THR A 343 -11.22 -18.08 12.02
C THR A 343 -12.32 -17.20 11.45
N GLY A 344 -11.98 -15.94 11.11
CA GLY A 344 -12.93 -14.91 10.74
C GLY A 344 -12.23 -13.61 10.36
N ASP A 345 -13.02 -12.53 10.29
CA ASP A 345 -12.55 -11.16 10.12
C ASP A 345 -11.89 -10.65 11.40
N HIS A 346 -10.55 -10.55 11.39
CA HIS A 346 -9.78 -9.93 12.47
C HIS A 346 -9.08 -8.65 12.01
N SER A 347 -9.62 -8.01 10.97
CA SER A 347 -9.14 -6.73 10.47
C SER A 347 -9.43 -5.60 11.47
N TYR A 348 -8.87 -4.42 11.21
CA TYR A 348 -9.07 -3.23 12.03
C TYR A 348 -10.57 -2.95 12.28
N PHE A 349 -11.40 -3.05 11.25
CA PHE A 349 -12.83 -2.81 11.38
C PHE A 349 -13.58 -4.02 11.94
N GLY A 350 -13.20 -5.24 11.57
CA GLY A 350 -13.75 -6.47 12.15
C GLY A 350 -13.70 -6.45 13.69
N TYR A 351 -12.50 -6.31 14.27
CA TYR A 351 -12.39 -6.27 15.73
C TYR A 351 -13.00 -5.00 16.35
N SER A 352 -13.04 -3.87 15.62
CA SER A 352 -13.64 -2.63 16.13
C SER A 352 -15.15 -2.74 16.27
N LEU A 353 -15.81 -3.45 15.35
CA LEU A 353 -17.23 -3.74 15.43
C LEU A 353 -17.53 -4.79 16.50
N ASP A 354 -16.69 -5.82 16.64
CA ASP A 354 -16.78 -6.75 17.77
C ASP A 354 -16.62 -6.05 19.12
N MET A 355 -15.70 -5.08 19.21
CA MET A 355 -15.57 -4.21 20.38
C MET A 355 -16.84 -3.37 20.60
N ALA A 356 -17.41 -2.80 19.54
CA ALA A 356 -18.67 -2.06 19.62
C ALA A 356 -19.85 -2.95 20.05
N ASP A 357 -19.83 -4.24 19.75
CA ASP A 357 -20.85 -5.22 20.16
C ASP A 357 -20.57 -5.86 21.54
N GLY A 358 -19.42 -5.56 22.16
CA GLY A 358 -19.05 -6.08 23.48
C GLY A 358 -18.45 -7.48 23.46
N HIS A 359 -17.95 -7.93 22.31
CA HIS A 359 -17.29 -9.24 22.14
C HIS A 359 -15.77 -9.19 22.42
N LEU A 360 -15.18 -8.00 22.56
CA LEU A 360 -13.76 -7.82 22.86
C LEU A 360 -13.57 -7.41 24.33
N GLU A 361 -12.78 -8.19 25.09
CA GLU A 361 -12.56 -7.89 26.50
C GLU A 361 -11.43 -6.88 26.75
N GLY A 362 -10.42 -6.84 25.88
CA GLY A 362 -9.31 -5.91 26.05
C GLY A 362 -8.49 -5.68 24.79
N LEU A 363 -7.76 -4.57 24.78
CA LEU A 363 -7.09 -4.03 23.59
C LEU A 363 -5.71 -3.47 23.93
N PHE A 364 -4.72 -3.75 23.07
CA PHE A 364 -3.45 -3.02 23.03
C PHE A 364 -3.51 -1.97 21.91
N VAL A 365 -3.24 -0.71 22.26
CA VAL A 365 -3.11 0.40 21.32
C VAL A 365 -1.68 0.95 21.40
N MET A 366 -0.86 0.65 20.41
CA MET A 366 0.56 0.99 20.38
C MET A 366 0.85 2.00 19.27
N GLY A 367 1.15 3.25 19.64
CA GLY A 367 1.50 4.31 18.68
C GLY A 367 0.38 4.65 17.69
N GLN A 368 -0.88 4.53 18.11
CA GLN A 368 -2.07 4.79 17.28
C GLN A 368 -3.12 5.59 18.07
N ASN A 369 -3.96 6.36 17.35
CA ASN A 369 -5.04 7.17 17.92
C ASN A 369 -6.41 6.89 17.33
N PRO A 370 -7.03 5.71 17.57
CA PRO A 370 -8.34 5.39 17.02
C PRO A 370 -9.46 6.36 17.46
N ALA A 371 -9.32 7.04 18.60
CA ALA A 371 -10.27 8.05 19.07
C ALA A 371 -10.39 9.28 18.14
N VAL A 372 -9.42 9.48 17.23
CA VAL A 372 -9.38 10.61 16.29
C VAL A 372 -9.11 10.16 14.86
N GLY A 373 -8.16 9.23 14.66
CA GLY A 373 -7.62 8.85 13.36
C GLY A 373 -8.47 7.85 12.55
N SER A 374 -9.47 7.22 13.17
CA SER A 374 -10.28 6.19 12.53
C SER A 374 -11.58 6.75 11.96
N PRO A 375 -12.09 6.22 10.82
CA PRO A 375 -13.39 6.63 10.31
C PRO A 375 -14.48 6.33 11.34
N ASN A 376 -15.48 7.21 11.45
CA ASN A 376 -16.46 7.18 12.52
C ASN A 376 -15.80 7.09 13.91
N ALA A 377 -14.85 7.99 14.17
CA ALA A 377 -14.09 7.99 15.42
C ALA A 377 -14.99 8.03 16.66
N LYS A 378 -16.19 8.63 16.58
CA LYS A 378 -17.24 8.54 17.59
C LYS A 378 -17.60 7.10 17.95
N LEU A 379 -17.85 6.23 16.97
CA LEU A 379 -18.11 4.81 17.21
C LEU A 379 -16.95 4.16 17.96
N HIS A 380 -15.70 4.41 17.54
CA HIS A 380 -14.53 3.87 18.24
C HIS A 380 -14.44 4.36 19.69
N ARG A 381 -14.71 5.65 19.96
CA ARG A 381 -14.76 6.19 21.34
C ARG A 381 -15.86 5.54 22.18
N GLN A 382 -17.01 5.21 21.59
CA GLN A 382 -18.08 4.48 22.30
C GLN A 382 -17.73 3.00 22.52
N ALA A 383 -17.12 2.36 21.53
CA ALA A 383 -16.74 0.96 21.57
C ALA A 383 -15.67 0.69 22.65
N MET A 384 -14.68 1.58 22.81
CA MET A 384 -13.66 1.45 23.85
C MET A 384 -14.24 1.47 25.28
N ARG A 385 -15.41 2.08 25.50
CA ARG A 385 -16.11 2.08 26.82
C ARG A 385 -16.61 0.69 27.25
N LYS A 386 -16.67 -0.26 26.31
CA LYS A 386 -17.13 -1.63 26.55
C LYS A 386 -16.01 -2.61 26.90
N LEU A 387 -14.75 -2.17 26.80
CA LEU A 387 -13.60 -3.00 27.17
C LEU A 387 -13.53 -3.15 28.69
N LYS A 388 -13.05 -4.30 29.16
CA LYS A 388 -12.68 -4.49 30.57
C LYS A 388 -11.35 -3.80 30.86
N TRP A 389 -10.40 -3.89 29.93
CA TRP A 389 -9.08 -3.27 30.07
C TRP A 389 -8.52 -2.80 28.74
N MET A 390 -7.70 -1.75 28.76
CA MET A 390 -6.98 -1.26 27.59
C MET A 390 -5.56 -0.84 27.96
N VAL A 391 -4.60 -1.26 27.15
CA VAL A 391 -3.20 -0.85 27.28
C VAL A 391 -2.89 0.14 26.16
N VAL A 392 -2.55 1.37 26.51
CA VAL A 392 -2.10 2.40 25.57
C VAL A 392 -0.62 2.64 25.76
N ARG A 393 0.13 2.62 24.67
CA ARG A 393 1.55 2.94 24.65
C ARG A 393 1.84 4.01 23.61
N ASP A 394 2.23 5.18 24.07
CA ASP A 394 2.52 6.34 23.23
C ASP A 394 3.53 7.29 23.92
N MET A 395 4.03 8.27 23.18
CA MET A 395 4.96 9.29 23.70
C MET A 395 4.23 10.36 24.53
N VAL A 396 2.94 10.56 24.27
CA VAL A 396 2.13 11.60 24.92
C VAL A 396 0.75 11.07 25.30
N GLU A 397 0.18 11.60 26.39
CA GLU A 397 -1.21 11.32 26.75
C GLU A 397 -2.16 12.00 25.76
N MET A 398 -2.95 11.19 25.07
CA MET A 398 -3.71 11.54 23.87
C MET A 398 -5.13 10.96 23.93
N GLU A 399 -6.01 11.34 23.02
CA GLU A 399 -7.46 11.08 23.11
C GLU A 399 -7.84 9.61 23.37
N THR A 400 -7.11 8.66 22.78
CA THR A 400 -7.36 7.23 23.03
C THR A 400 -6.98 6.81 24.45
N ALA A 401 -5.93 7.38 25.05
CA ALA A 401 -5.56 7.10 26.44
C ALA A 401 -6.55 7.68 27.47
N VAL A 402 -7.30 8.71 27.07
CA VAL A 402 -8.17 9.49 27.97
C VAL A 402 -9.64 9.54 27.53
N PHE A 403 -10.07 8.63 26.65
CA PHE A 403 -11.43 8.61 26.11
C PHE A 403 -12.51 8.55 27.20
N TRP A 404 -12.15 8.05 28.38
CA TRP A 404 -13.02 7.90 29.55
C TRP A 404 -13.30 9.23 30.28
N GLN A 405 -12.49 10.28 30.07
CA GLN A 405 -12.64 11.56 30.78
C GLN A 405 -13.94 12.30 30.42
N GLU A 406 -14.57 11.97 29.29
CA GLU A 406 -15.85 12.58 28.90
C GLU A 406 -17.04 12.12 29.77
N ALA A 407 -16.95 10.93 30.38
CA ALA A 407 -18.00 10.34 31.21
C ALA A 407 -17.41 9.38 32.26
N PRO A 408 -16.62 9.88 33.23
CA PRO A 408 -15.80 9.05 34.11
C PRO A 408 -16.62 8.12 35.02
N ASP A 409 -17.85 8.51 35.38
CA ASP A 409 -18.72 7.72 36.27
C ASP A 409 -19.45 6.56 35.55
N ASP A 410 -19.45 6.55 34.21
CA ASP A 410 -20.20 5.59 33.38
C ASP A 410 -19.30 4.56 32.67
N ILE A 411 -17.98 4.58 32.92
CA ILE A 411 -16.99 3.78 32.17
C ILE A 411 -16.16 2.90 33.12
N GLU A 412 -16.31 1.59 32.98
CA GLU A 412 -15.62 0.60 33.82
C GLU A 412 -14.26 0.11 33.24
N THR A 413 -13.86 0.61 32.08
CA THR A 413 -12.62 0.18 31.41
C THR A 413 -11.38 0.59 32.21
N GLU A 414 -10.57 -0.39 32.61
CA GLU A 414 -9.27 -0.15 33.24
C GLU A 414 -8.23 0.23 32.17
N VAL A 415 -7.69 1.46 32.23
CA VAL A 415 -6.72 1.95 31.24
C VAL A 415 -5.32 2.02 31.82
N PHE A 416 -4.38 1.35 31.15
CA PHE A 416 -2.95 1.41 31.45
C PHE A 416 -2.24 2.25 30.39
N PHE A 417 -1.66 3.39 30.78
CA PHE A 417 -0.81 4.18 29.90
C PHE A 417 0.67 3.92 30.21
N PHE A 418 1.41 3.39 29.22
CA PHE A 418 2.86 3.16 29.31
C PHE A 418 3.62 4.15 28.42
N PRO A 419 4.41 5.08 28.98
CA PRO A 419 5.14 6.06 28.19
C PRO A 419 6.21 5.38 27.32
N ALA A 420 6.23 5.73 26.03
CA ALA A 420 7.16 5.18 25.04
C ALA A 420 8.29 6.15 24.71
N ALA A 421 9.50 5.61 24.54
CA ALA A 421 10.64 6.36 24.03
C ALA A 421 10.39 6.83 22.59
N SER A 422 10.77 8.07 22.30
CA SER A 422 10.73 8.65 20.97
C SER A 422 11.76 8.01 20.03
N HIS A 423 11.77 8.43 18.77
CA HIS A 423 12.69 7.88 17.77
C HIS A 423 14.17 8.25 17.99
N VAL A 424 14.46 9.35 18.71
CA VAL A 424 15.85 9.75 19.05
C VAL A 424 16.34 9.12 20.35
N GLU A 425 15.43 8.54 21.13
CA GLU A 425 15.69 7.93 22.44
C GLU A 425 15.94 6.42 22.37
N LYS A 426 15.93 5.86 21.16
CA LYS A 426 16.13 4.42 20.92
C LYS A 426 16.84 4.15 19.61
N GLU A 427 17.68 3.13 19.63
CA GLU A 427 18.32 2.58 18.43
C GLU A 427 17.43 1.56 17.72
N GLY A 428 17.83 1.18 16.50
CA GLY A 428 17.17 0.16 15.69
C GLY A 428 16.99 0.59 14.24
N THR A 429 16.23 -0.17 13.47
CA THR A 429 15.96 0.14 12.05
C THR A 429 14.59 0.76 11.85
N PHE A 430 14.47 1.53 10.77
CA PHE A 430 13.19 1.79 10.12
C PHE A 430 13.33 1.54 8.62
N THR A 431 12.22 1.21 7.98
CA THR A 431 12.18 0.96 6.53
C THR A 431 11.32 2.01 5.85
N ASN A 432 11.93 2.81 4.98
CA ASN A 432 11.25 3.94 4.34
C ASN A 432 10.46 3.51 3.08
N THR A 433 9.86 4.49 2.39
CA THR A 433 9.05 4.27 1.17
C THR A 433 9.77 3.53 0.05
N GLN A 434 11.09 3.63 -0.05
CA GLN A 434 11.88 2.99 -1.11
C GLN A 434 12.51 1.67 -0.65
N ARG A 435 11.91 1.01 0.36
CA ARG A 435 12.34 -0.28 0.92
C ARG A 435 13.70 -0.23 1.62
N LEU A 436 14.22 0.97 1.87
CA LEU A 436 15.55 1.16 2.44
C LEU A 436 15.49 1.04 3.96
N LEU A 437 16.11 -0.02 4.49
CA LEU A 437 16.38 -0.20 5.91
C LEU A 437 17.53 0.73 6.30
N GLN A 438 17.28 1.57 7.30
CA GLN A 438 18.28 2.47 7.85
C GLN A 438 18.34 2.27 9.36
N TRP A 439 19.53 1.94 9.84
CA TRP A 439 19.84 1.93 11.26
C TRP A 439 19.89 3.35 11.81
N ARG A 440 19.50 3.54 13.07
CA ARG A 440 19.73 4.76 13.83
C ARG A 440 20.28 4.39 15.20
N GLU A 441 21.10 5.28 15.73
CA GLU A 441 21.66 5.16 17.07
C GLU A 441 20.82 5.99 18.05
N LYS A 442 20.83 5.57 19.32
CA LYS A 442 20.24 6.32 20.42
C LYS A 442 21.03 7.61 20.63
N ALA A 443 20.36 8.76 20.56
CA ALA A 443 21.00 10.06 20.72
C ALA A 443 20.89 10.61 22.15
N VAL A 444 19.79 10.33 22.84
CA VAL A 444 19.51 10.79 24.20
C VAL A 444 18.78 9.70 25.00
N GLU A 445 18.79 9.80 26.33
CA GLU A 445 17.99 8.92 27.19
C GLU A 445 16.51 9.30 27.15
N PRO A 446 15.58 8.32 27.20
CA PRO A 446 14.15 8.61 27.28
C PRO A 446 13.79 9.31 28.60
N PRO A 447 12.78 10.20 28.60
CA PRO A 447 12.43 10.98 29.78
C PRO A 447 11.70 10.15 30.84
N GLY A 448 12.01 10.42 32.12
CA GLY A 448 11.29 9.83 33.25
C GLY A 448 11.37 8.30 33.28
N ALA A 449 10.22 7.64 33.19
CA ALA A 449 10.10 6.19 33.15
C ALA A 449 9.76 5.63 31.75
N ALA A 450 9.91 6.46 30.70
CA ALA A 450 9.74 5.99 29.33
C ALA A 450 10.83 4.99 28.97
N GLU A 451 10.46 3.94 28.26
CA GLU A 451 11.37 2.89 27.78
C GLU A 451 11.18 2.66 26.28
N SER A 452 12.11 1.97 25.62
CA SER A 452 11.94 1.59 24.21
C SER A 452 10.82 0.55 24.02
N ASP A 453 10.25 0.47 22.81
CA ASP A 453 9.28 -0.60 22.49
C ASP A 453 9.91 -1.99 22.56
N TYR A 454 11.22 -2.06 22.26
CA TYR A 454 12.02 -3.28 22.40
C TYR A 454 12.05 -3.76 23.85
N GLU A 455 12.49 -2.91 24.79
CA GLU A 455 12.54 -3.27 26.22
C GLU A 455 11.17 -3.68 26.76
N PHE A 456 10.13 -2.92 26.41
CA PHE A 456 8.75 -3.22 26.82
C PHE A 456 8.34 -4.62 26.35
N MET A 457 8.58 -4.95 25.07
CA MET A 457 8.24 -6.25 24.48
C MET A 457 9.06 -7.40 25.06
N VAL A 458 10.36 -7.20 25.29
CA VAL A 458 11.22 -8.20 25.93
C VAL A 458 10.69 -8.52 27.33
N LYS A 459 10.43 -7.50 28.15
CA LYS A 459 9.90 -7.65 29.52
C LYS A 459 8.51 -8.29 29.52
N LEU A 460 7.62 -7.90 28.60
CA LEU A 460 6.28 -8.48 28.48
C LEU A 460 6.35 -9.97 28.10
N GLY A 461 7.10 -10.31 27.05
CA GLY A 461 7.23 -11.70 26.60
C GLY A 461 7.81 -12.62 27.67
N ARG A 462 8.85 -12.18 28.41
CA ARG A 462 9.37 -12.96 29.56
C ARG A 462 8.33 -13.20 30.65
N ARG A 463 7.54 -12.18 30.99
CA ARG A 463 6.44 -12.31 31.98
C ARG A 463 5.32 -13.23 31.49
N MET A 464 5.00 -13.19 30.20
CA MET A 464 4.04 -14.12 29.61
C MET A 464 4.57 -15.55 29.66
N LYS A 465 5.81 -15.79 29.21
CA LYS A 465 6.43 -17.13 29.25
C LYS A 465 6.50 -17.69 30.67
N ALA A 466 6.85 -16.88 31.67
CA ALA A 466 6.87 -17.31 33.07
C ALA A 466 5.49 -17.70 33.62
N ARG A 467 4.39 -17.26 32.99
CA ARG A 467 3.01 -17.63 33.33
C ARG A 467 2.47 -18.80 32.51
N ALA A 468 3.21 -19.31 31.54
CA ALA A 468 2.79 -20.45 30.75
C ALA A 468 2.62 -21.69 31.64
N THR A 469 1.42 -22.28 31.61
CA THR A 469 1.14 -23.55 32.30
C THR A 469 1.62 -24.73 31.47
N ASP A 470 1.37 -25.97 31.89
CA ASP A 470 1.62 -27.19 31.12
C ASP A 470 0.53 -27.50 30.08
N ARG A 471 -0.57 -26.74 30.07
CA ARG A 471 -1.70 -26.95 29.17
C ARG A 471 -1.26 -26.95 27.69
N PRO A 472 -1.92 -27.75 26.82
CA PRO A 472 -1.60 -27.78 25.39
C PRO A 472 -1.68 -26.42 24.71
N ARG A 473 -2.66 -25.58 25.10
CA ARG A 473 -2.85 -24.23 24.54
C ARG A 473 -1.65 -23.29 24.80
N ASP A 474 -0.88 -23.54 25.85
CA ASP A 474 0.27 -22.72 26.25
C ASP A 474 1.58 -23.24 25.62
N ALA A 475 1.54 -24.31 24.81
CA ALA A 475 2.73 -24.95 24.24
C ALA A 475 3.56 -24.01 23.36
N ALA A 476 2.90 -23.20 22.53
CA ALA A 476 3.54 -22.18 21.69
C ALA A 476 4.36 -21.20 22.53
N LEU A 477 3.77 -20.72 23.64
CA LEU A 477 4.39 -19.75 24.53
C LEU A 477 5.60 -20.36 25.26
N ARG A 478 5.56 -21.64 25.64
CA ARG A 478 6.73 -22.32 26.22
C ARG A 478 7.86 -22.48 25.19
N ALA A 479 7.51 -22.84 23.95
CA ALA A 479 8.45 -23.09 22.86
C ALA A 479 9.08 -21.82 22.27
N LEU A 480 8.42 -20.66 22.40
CA LEU A 480 8.86 -19.40 21.80
C LEU A 480 10.30 -19.03 22.18
N THR A 481 11.14 -18.74 21.22
CA THR A 481 12.47 -18.14 21.43
C THR A 481 12.30 -16.72 21.97
N TRP A 482 12.84 -16.41 23.16
CA TRP A 482 12.65 -15.10 23.80
C TRP A 482 13.74 -14.77 24.83
N ASP A 483 14.96 -15.17 24.51
CA ASP A 483 16.20 -15.01 25.27
C ASP A 483 16.97 -13.74 24.89
N TYR A 484 16.24 -12.73 24.42
CA TYR A 484 16.79 -11.43 24.07
C TYR A 484 17.42 -10.75 25.29
N ALA A 485 18.49 -9.98 25.09
CA ALA A 485 19.09 -9.12 26.11
C ALA A 485 18.21 -7.89 26.36
N ASP A 486 18.37 -7.22 27.51
CA ASP A 486 17.53 -6.06 27.86
C ASP A 486 17.76 -4.84 26.94
N GLU A 487 19.00 -4.65 26.46
CA GLU A 487 19.41 -3.46 25.70
C GLU A 487 20.34 -3.84 24.52
N ASN A 488 19.85 -4.64 23.56
CA ASN A 488 20.61 -5.02 22.37
C ASN A 488 19.69 -5.27 21.17
N VAL A 489 19.15 -4.21 20.55
CA VAL A 489 18.16 -4.37 19.47
C VAL A 489 18.76 -5.02 18.20
N GLU A 490 20.08 -5.02 18.05
CA GLU A 490 20.75 -5.60 16.88
C GLU A 490 20.56 -7.11 16.78
N GLU A 491 20.36 -7.81 17.89
CA GLU A 491 20.10 -9.26 17.85
C GLU A 491 18.77 -9.59 17.17
N VAL A 492 17.77 -8.71 17.27
CA VAL A 492 16.51 -8.83 16.52
C VAL A 492 16.76 -8.67 15.03
N LEU A 493 17.63 -7.73 14.62
CA LEU A 493 18.01 -7.58 13.22
C LEU A 493 18.75 -8.82 12.69
N LYS A 494 19.63 -9.43 13.50
CA LYS A 494 20.32 -10.69 13.16
C LYS A 494 19.35 -11.86 13.01
N GLU A 495 18.35 -11.98 13.88
CA GLU A 495 17.29 -12.99 13.76
C GLU A 495 16.45 -12.76 12.50
N ILE A 496 16.05 -11.52 12.24
CA ILE A 496 15.32 -11.11 11.04
C ILE A 496 16.12 -11.45 9.77
N HIS A 497 17.42 -11.17 9.76
CA HIS A 497 18.32 -11.50 8.66
C HIS A 497 18.42 -13.02 8.43
N GLY A 498 18.58 -13.78 9.51
CA GLY A 498 18.62 -15.24 9.51
C GLY A 498 20.03 -15.86 9.42
N GLY A 499 20.09 -17.18 9.49
CA GLY A 499 21.35 -17.91 9.45
C GLY A 499 21.20 -19.43 9.54
N VAL A 500 22.31 -20.13 9.42
CA VAL A 500 22.38 -21.59 9.65
C VAL A 500 22.25 -21.84 11.15
N VAL A 501 21.32 -22.72 11.54
CA VAL A 501 21.09 -23.12 12.93
C VAL A 501 22.31 -23.87 13.46
N ARG A 502 22.86 -23.44 14.61
CA ARG A 502 23.98 -24.12 15.26
C ARG A 502 23.50 -25.33 16.05
N ALA A 503 24.36 -26.34 16.18
CA ALA A 503 24.09 -27.46 17.08
C ALA A 503 24.11 -26.96 18.54
N SER A 504 23.20 -27.47 19.36
CA SER A 504 23.10 -27.14 20.80
C SER A 504 24.45 -27.40 21.50
N GLY A 505 25.02 -26.38 22.14
CA GLY A 505 26.28 -26.47 22.90
C GLY A 505 27.59 -26.32 22.09
N ALA A 506 27.52 -25.88 20.83
CA ALA A 506 28.72 -25.57 20.03
C ALA A 506 29.41 -24.28 20.52
N PRO A 507 30.73 -24.27 20.77
CA PRO A 507 31.43 -23.10 21.32
C PRO A 507 31.40 -21.91 20.36
N SER A 508 31.02 -20.73 20.86
CA SER A 508 31.17 -19.47 20.15
C SER A 508 32.64 -19.02 20.20
N GLY A 509 33.30 -18.94 19.04
CA GLY A 509 34.59 -18.26 18.97
C GLY A 509 34.44 -16.78 19.35
N GLY A 510 35.05 -16.38 20.47
CA GLY A 510 35.26 -14.97 20.84
C GLY A 510 34.08 -14.26 21.51
N GLY A 511 33.93 -14.42 22.83
CA GLY A 511 33.48 -13.40 23.81
C GLY A 511 32.11 -12.70 23.67
N ALA A 512 31.38 -12.83 22.57
CA ALA A 512 30.05 -12.26 22.36
C ALA A 512 28.95 -13.26 22.83
N PRO A 513 27.76 -12.78 23.27
CA PRO A 513 26.65 -13.66 23.60
C PRO A 513 26.32 -14.61 22.43
N GLU A 514 26.07 -15.89 22.73
CA GLU A 514 25.86 -16.95 21.75
C GLU A 514 24.68 -16.62 20.81
N THR A 515 24.95 -16.24 19.56
CA THR A 515 23.90 -16.24 18.53
C THR A 515 23.55 -17.68 18.17
N ARG A 516 22.25 -18.01 18.15
CA ARG A 516 21.75 -19.35 17.77
C ARG A 516 22.10 -19.76 16.34
N THR A 517 22.46 -18.78 15.51
CA THR A 517 22.75 -18.97 14.10
C THR A 517 24.13 -18.43 13.73
N THR A 518 24.68 -18.97 12.65
CA THR A 518 25.75 -18.34 11.88
C THR A 518 25.11 -17.64 10.68
N PRO A 519 25.36 -16.33 10.45
CA PRO A 519 24.72 -15.57 9.37
C PRO A 519 24.91 -16.23 8.00
N ILE A 520 23.86 -16.18 7.18
CA ILE A 520 23.87 -16.58 5.77
C ILE A 520 24.14 -15.36 4.90
N LYS A 521 24.42 -15.54 3.60
CA LYS A 521 24.61 -14.39 2.73
C LYS A 521 23.31 -13.67 2.42
N HIS A 522 22.26 -14.43 2.13
CA HIS A 522 20.94 -13.93 1.77
C HIS A 522 19.90 -15.06 1.66
N PHE A 523 18.65 -14.70 1.37
CA PHE A 523 17.51 -15.64 1.29
C PHE A 523 17.64 -16.77 0.26
N GLY A 524 18.62 -16.71 -0.64
CA GLY A 524 18.90 -17.78 -1.60
C GLY A 524 19.47 -19.04 -0.94
N GLU A 525 20.05 -18.90 0.25
CA GLU A 525 20.64 -19.99 1.03
C GLU A 525 19.66 -20.62 2.03
N LEU A 526 18.43 -20.09 2.14
CA LEU A 526 17.40 -20.65 3.02
C LEU A 526 16.98 -22.05 2.57
N LYS A 527 16.71 -22.92 3.54
CA LYS A 527 16.31 -24.31 3.33
C LYS A 527 14.97 -24.60 4.00
N ASN A 528 14.32 -25.67 3.56
CA ASN A 528 13.04 -26.16 4.08
C ASN A 528 13.20 -27.39 5.00
N ASP A 529 14.42 -27.77 5.35
CA ASP A 529 14.74 -28.95 6.18
C ASP A 529 14.89 -28.61 7.67
N GLY A 530 14.81 -27.33 8.03
CA GLY A 530 15.00 -26.82 9.39
C GLY A 530 16.44 -26.43 9.72
N SER A 531 17.39 -26.53 8.78
CA SER A 531 18.79 -26.16 9.03
C SER A 531 19.04 -24.64 9.00
N THR A 532 18.06 -23.84 8.58
CA THR A 532 18.13 -22.38 8.54
C THR A 532 17.00 -21.76 9.36
N SER A 533 17.28 -20.59 9.92
CA SER A 533 16.33 -19.74 10.65
C SER A 533 16.35 -18.34 10.03
N CYS A 534 15.20 -17.67 9.90
CA CYS A 534 15.11 -16.32 9.35
C CYS A 534 13.77 -15.67 9.73
N GLY A 535 13.82 -14.55 10.45
CA GLY A 535 12.63 -13.85 10.93
C GLY A 535 11.89 -13.05 9.85
N CYS A 536 12.55 -12.66 8.76
CA CYS A 536 11.89 -12.07 7.58
C CYS A 536 12.75 -12.26 6.32
N TRP A 537 12.35 -13.18 5.44
CA TRP A 537 13.20 -13.62 4.32
C TRP A 537 13.63 -12.48 3.39
N ILE A 538 12.76 -11.50 3.12
CA ILE A 538 13.10 -10.35 2.26
C ILE A 538 14.20 -9.46 2.85
N TYR A 539 14.41 -9.46 4.16
CA TYR A 539 15.48 -8.71 4.83
C TYR A 539 16.79 -9.50 4.88
N SER A 540 16.76 -10.80 4.56
CA SER A 540 17.97 -11.61 4.48
C SER A 540 18.93 -11.04 3.42
N GLY A 541 20.16 -10.78 3.85
CA GLY A 541 21.15 -9.97 3.16
C GLY A 541 21.57 -8.69 3.89
N VAL A 542 20.75 -8.19 4.84
CA VAL A 542 21.05 -6.97 5.61
C VAL A 542 22.21 -7.11 6.61
N PHE A 543 22.49 -8.32 7.12
CA PHE A 543 23.48 -8.53 8.17
C PHE A 543 24.33 -9.77 7.91
N GLU A 544 25.52 -9.64 7.33
CA GLU A 544 26.42 -10.80 7.12
C GLU A 544 27.53 -10.80 8.18
N ASN A 545 28.61 -10.05 7.95
CA ASN A 545 29.66 -9.78 8.94
C ASN A 545 29.46 -8.43 9.64
N GLU A 546 28.60 -7.58 9.10
CA GLU A 546 28.34 -6.21 9.55
C GLU A 546 26.87 -5.84 9.30
N ASN A 547 26.40 -4.83 10.01
CA ASN A 547 25.07 -4.26 9.85
C ASN A 547 25.00 -3.34 8.62
N LYS A 548 24.52 -3.87 7.48
CA LYS A 548 24.43 -3.08 6.23
C LYS A 548 23.41 -1.93 6.34
N ALA A 549 22.41 -2.03 7.21
CA ALA A 549 21.49 -0.91 7.46
C ALA A 549 22.18 0.30 8.10
N ASN A 550 23.35 0.11 8.73
CA ASN A 550 24.15 1.19 9.32
C ASN A 550 25.21 1.78 8.37
N LYS A 551 25.32 1.31 7.13
CA LYS A 551 26.28 1.89 6.18
C LYS A 551 25.91 3.33 5.79
N ARG A 552 26.94 4.16 5.58
CA ARG A 552 26.88 5.60 5.29
C ARG A 552 27.81 6.04 4.16
N GLU A 553 28.20 5.12 3.30
CA GLU A 553 29.17 5.34 2.22
C GLU A 553 28.44 5.12 0.88
N PRO A 554 27.69 6.11 0.37
CA PRO A 554 26.90 5.96 -0.84
C PRO A 554 27.80 5.98 -2.08
N GLU A 555 27.60 5.00 -2.96
CA GLU A 555 28.27 4.87 -4.24
C GLU A 555 27.28 4.78 -5.41
N GLY A 556 27.74 5.24 -6.58
CA GLY A 556 27.01 5.13 -7.84
C GLY A 556 25.72 5.95 -7.89
N ARG A 557 24.87 5.64 -8.88
CA ARG A 557 23.66 6.41 -9.20
C ARG A 557 22.60 6.36 -8.10
N TYR A 558 22.50 5.23 -7.38
CA TYR A 558 21.43 4.97 -6.41
C TYR A 558 21.91 4.89 -4.95
N GLY A 559 23.16 5.28 -4.68
CA GLY A 559 23.72 5.31 -3.33
C GLY A 559 23.77 3.94 -2.68
N HIS A 560 24.26 2.93 -3.41
CA HIS A 560 24.60 1.63 -2.80
C HIS A 560 25.64 1.85 -1.71
N GLY A 561 25.55 1.12 -0.59
CA GLY A 561 26.38 1.42 0.58
C GLY A 561 25.83 2.54 1.50
N TRP A 562 24.67 3.12 1.18
CA TRP A 562 23.85 3.84 2.16
C TRP A 562 22.63 3.01 2.54
N GLY A 563 22.60 2.52 3.78
CA GLY A 563 21.60 1.55 4.25
C GLY A 563 21.55 0.27 3.40
N TYR A 564 20.43 -0.46 3.49
CA TYR A 564 20.19 -1.68 2.71
C TYR A 564 18.75 -1.71 2.19
N ALA A 565 18.56 -1.82 0.87
CA ALA A 565 17.21 -1.93 0.30
C ALA A 565 16.82 -3.40 0.13
N TRP A 566 15.64 -3.81 0.58
CA TRP A 566 15.16 -5.15 0.26
C TRP A 566 14.42 -5.17 -1.09
N PRO A 567 14.52 -6.23 -1.91
CA PRO A 567 15.37 -7.41 -1.71
C PRO A 567 16.80 -7.19 -2.27
N LEU A 568 17.81 -7.73 -1.59
CA LEU A 568 19.21 -7.82 -2.09
C LEU A 568 19.85 -6.50 -2.57
N ASP A 569 19.54 -5.41 -1.88
CA ASP A 569 19.99 -4.05 -2.21
C ASP A 569 19.55 -3.53 -3.59
N ARG A 570 18.56 -4.17 -4.22
CA ARG A 570 17.96 -3.74 -5.48
C ARG A 570 17.19 -2.44 -5.28
N ARG A 571 17.68 -1.34 -5.86
CA ARG A 571 17.12 0.00 -5.65
C ARG A 571 15.90 0.23 -6.52
N ILE A 572 15.90 -0.31 -7.74
CA ILE A 572 14.79 -0.27 -8.70
C ILE A 572 14.25 -1.69 -8.91
N LEU A 573 12.97 -1.91 -8.61
CA LEU A 573 12.33 -3.21 -8.85
C LEU A 573 12.08 -3.41 -10.35
N TYR A 574 12.09 -4.66 -10.77
CA TYR A 574 11.80 -5.09 -12.15
C TYR A 574 12.80 -4.54 -13.18
N ASN A 575 14.01 -4.16 -12.73
CA ASN A 575 14.99 -3.48 -13.56
C ASN A 575 15.51 -4.32 -14.74
N ARG A 576 15.29 -5.65 -14.76
CA ARG A 576 15.46 -6.48 -15.97
C ARG A 576 14.66 -5.95 -17.17
N ALA A 577 13.51 -5.29 -16.93
CA ALA A 577 12.70 -4.66 -17.97
C ALA A 577 13.35 -3.39 -18.57
N SER A 578 14.50 -2.94 -18.05
CA SER A 578 15.30 -1.84 -18.60
C SER A 578 16.19 -2.23 -19.79
N ALA A 579 16.37 -3.53 -20.00
CA ALA A 579 17.06 -4.09 -21.15
C ALA A 579 16.04 -4.72 -22.10
N LYS A 580 16.44 -4.84 -23.37
CA LYS A 580 15.77 -5.58 -24.44
C LYS A 580 15.79 -7.09 -24.16
N PRO A 581 15.05 -7.90 -24.94
CA PRO A 581 15.11 -9.35 -24.84
C PRO A 581 16.52 -9.91 -25.01
N ASP A 582 17.35 -9.29 -25.87
CA ASP A 582 18.76 -9.68 -26.09
C ASP A 582 19.73 -9.25 -24.97
N GLY A 583 19.24 -8.54 -23.95
CA GLY A 583 20.04 -8.07 -22.82
C GLY A 583 20.76 -6.74 -23.01
N THR A 584 20.64 -6.08 -24.16
CA THR A 584 21.16 -4.73 -24.38
C THR A 584 20.19 -3.66 -23.82
N PRO A 585 20.66 -2.48 -23.37
CA PRO A 585 19.78 -1.40 -22.93
C PRO A 585 18.78 -0.96 -24.02
N TRP A 586 17.58 -0.51 -23.62
CA TRP A 586 16.64 0.13 -24.56
C TRP A 586 17.24 1.37 -25.22
N SER A 587 17.95 2.18 -24.44
CA SER A 587 18.81 3.26 -24.90
C SER A 587 19.97 3.51 -23.94
N GLU A 588 21.01 4.20 -24.41
CA GLU A 588 22.14 4.62 -23.56
C GLU A 588 21.68 5.56 -22.44
N ARG A 589 20.78 6.52 -22.75
CA ARG A 589 20.26 7.50 -21.79
C ARG A 589 19.52 6.85 -20.63
N LYS A 590 18.81 5.75 -20.89
CA LYS A 590 17.98 5.04 -19.90
C LYS A 590 18.55 3.67 -19.52
N ALA A 591 19.84 3.44 -19.76
CA ALA A 591 20.51 2.23 -19.34
C ALA A 591 20.50 2.10 -17.81
N LEU A 592 20.19 0.89 -17.32
CA LEU A 592 20.15 0.57 -15.89
C LEU A 592 20.84 -0.77 -15.62
N VAL A 593 20.36 -1.87 -16.21
CA VAL A 593 21.07 -3.16 -16.20
C VAL A 593 21.16 -3.70 -17.62
N TRP A 594 22.20 -4.47 -17.90
CA TRP A 594 22.45 -5.13 -19.18
C TRP A 594 23.24 -6.43 -19.00
N TRP A 595 23.20 -7.27 -20.02
CA TRP A 595 23.97 -8.51 -20.06
C TRP A 595 25.41 -8.22 -20.49
N ASP A 596 26.38 -8.68 -19.71
CA ASP A 596 27.81 -8.66 -20.04
C ASP A 596 28.20 -10.05 -20.55
N GLU A 597 28.43 -10.16 -21.85
CA GLU A 597 28.72 -11.44 -22.51
C GLU A 597 30.07 -12.04 -22.06
N GLU A 598 31.05 -11.20 -21.74
CA GLU A 598 32.37 -11.66 -21.29
C GLU A 598 32.30 -12.24 -19.87
N LYS A 599 31.52 -11.59 -18.99
CA LYS A 599 31.33 -12.06 -17.61
C LYS A 599 30.25 -13.13 -17.48
N ARG A 600 29.37 -13.26 -18.48
CA ARG A 600 28.14 -14.07 -18.43
C ARG A 600 27.25 -13.72 -17.24
N GLU A 601 27.07 -12.42 -17.00
CA GLU A 601 26.30 -11.91 -15.88
C GLU A 601 25.52 -10.64 -16.24
N TRP A 602 24.39 -10.43 -15.54
CA TRP A 602 23.73 -9.14 -15.49
C TRP A 602 24.52 -8.15 -14.64
N VAL A 603 24.92 -7.04 -15.25
CA VAL A 603 25.64 -5.93 -14.62
C VAL A 603 24.89 -4.63 -14.84
N GLY A 604 25.28 -3.55 -14.16
CA GLY A 604 24.64 -2.27 -14.38
C GLY A 604 24.94 -1.21 -13.34
N HIS A 605 24.08 -0.19 -13.32
CA HIS A 605 24.06 0.88 -12.32
C HIS A 605 23.28 0.53 -11.04
N ASP A 606 22.58 -0.62 -11.03
CA ASP A 606 21.83 -1.18 -9.90
C ASP A 606 22.05 -2.71 -9.87
N VAL A 607 21.71 -3.35 -8.77
CA VAL A 607 21.67 -4.81 -8.66
C VAL A 607 20.50 -5.34 -9.49
N ALA A 608 20.76 -6.27 -10.41
CA ALA A 608 19.70 -6.86 -11.23
C ALA A 608 18.62 -7.54 -10.38
N ASP A 609 17.37 -7.16 -10.58
CA ASP A 609 16.16 -7.85 -10.08
C ASP A 609 15.86 -9.08 -10.92
N PHE A 610 16.87 -9.93 -11.03
CA PHE A 610 16.89 -11.13 -11.85
C PHE A 610 18.00 -12.08 -11.35
N THR A 611 18.00 -13.32 -11.83
CA THR A 611 19.06 -14.28 -11.53
C THR A 611 20.34 -13.86 -12.28
N ARG A 612 21.40 -13.54 -11.54
CA ARG A 612 22.62 -12.88 -12.06
C ARG A 612 23.22 -13.58 -13.28
N GLY A 613 23.31 -14.91 -13.27
CA GLY A 613 23.91 -15.70 -14.35
C GLY A 613 22.93 -16.23 -15.40
N LYS A 614 21.64 -15.86 -15.34
CA LYS A 614 20.64 -16.34 -16.29
C LYS A 614 20.72 -15.53 -17.58
N ALA A 615 21.26 -16.15 -18.64
CA ALA A 615 21.49 -15.50 -19.93
C ALA A 615 20.19 -15.07 -20.60
N PRO A 616 20.17 -13.98 -21.40
CA PRO A 616 18.95 -13.49 -22.05
C PRO A 616 18.28 -14.51 -22.99
N ASP A 617 19.07 -15.40 -23.61
CA ASP A 617 18.62 -16.44 -24.53
C ASP A 617 18.26 -17.77 -23.83
N TYR A 618 18.36 -17.83 -22.49
CA TYR A 618 17.98 -19.00 -21.71
C TYR A 618 16.51 -19.36 -21.93
N LYS A 619 16.27 -20.64 -22.20
CA LYS A 619 14.93 -21.23 -22.34
C LYS A 619 14.75 -22.31 -21.29
N PRO A 620 13.64 -22.28 -20.54
CA PRO A 620 13.37 -23.27 -19.52
C PRO A 620 13.02 -24.62 -20.14
N ASP A 621 13.40 -25.70 -19.46
CA ASP A 621 12.90 -27.04 -19.76
C ASP A 621 11.48 -27.21 -19.18
N ALA A 622 10.69 -28.12 -19.77
CA ALA A 622 9.27 -28.30 -19.39
C ALA A 622 9.08 -28.75 -17.92
N ASP A 623 10.04 -29.49 -17.39
CA ASP A 623 10.00 -30.07 -16.04
C ASP A 623 10.56 -29.14 -14.95
N GLU A 624 11.10 -27.98 -15.31
CA GLU A 624 11.66 -27.03 -14.35
C GLU A 624 10.57 -26.31 -13.55
N GLY A 625 10.87 -26.07 -12.27
CA GLY A 625 10.03 -25.33 -11.33
C GLY A 625 10.74 -24.09 -10.80
N GLY A 626 9.98 -23.21 -10.15
CA GLY A 626 10.52 -21.97 -9.58
C GLY A 626 11.06 -20.98 -10.61
N ASP A 627 12.15 -20.29 -10.27
CA ASP A 627 12.75 -19.26 -11.12
C ASP A 627 13.33 -19.85 -12.42
N GLU A 628 13.87 -21.07 -12.38
CA GLU A 628 14.40 -21.75 -13.57
C GLU A 628 13.32 -22.00 -14.63
N ALA A 629 12.05 -22.10 -14.23
CA ALA A 629 10.95 -22.24 -15.17
C ALA A 629 10.60 -20.96 -15.96
N LEU A 630 11.28 -19.85 -15.70
CA LEU A 630 11.12 -18.57 -16.41
C LEU A 630 12.25 -18.35 -17.42
N PRO A 631 11.94 -17.86 -18.63
CA PRO A 631 12.96 -17.56 -19.64
C PRO A 631 13.87 -16.40 -19.25
N GLY A 632 15.03 -16.29 -19.91
CA GLY A 632 16.05 -15.26 -19.66
C GLY A 632 15.62 -13.82 -19.93
N ASP A 633 14.46 -13.64 -20.54
CA ASP A 633 13.87 -12.36 -20.89
C ASP A 633 12.58 -12.02 -20.13
N ALA A 634 12.24 -12.74 -19.05
CA ALA A 634 11.05 -12.50 -18.23
C ALA A 634 11.34 -11.58 -17.01
N PRO A 635 11.03 -10.27 -17.05
CA PRO A 635 11.46 -9.35 -16.01
C PRO A 635 10.66 -9.40 -14.69
N PHE A 636 9.49 -10.03 -14.65
CA PHE A 636 8.61 -10.04 -13.47
C PHE A 636 8.67 -11.38 -12.73
N ILE A 637 9.82 -11.66 -12.11
CA ILE A 637 10.16 -12.99 -11.54
C ILE A 637 9.22 -13.51 -10.44
N MET A 638 8.43 -12.62 -9.83
CA MET A 638 7.46 -13.01 -8.81
C MET A 638 6.18 -13.61 -9.42
N HIS A 639 5.89 -13.29 -10.68
CA HIS A 639 4.78 -13.87 -11.40
C HIS A 639 5.17 -15.20 -12.05
N PRO A 640 4.25 -16.19 -12.10
CA PRO A 640 4.51 -17.52 -12.63
C PRO A 640 4.74 -17.53 -14.15
N ASP A 641 4.27 -16.50 -14.85
CA ASP A 641 4.45 -16.29 -16.29
C ASP A 641 5.55 -15.27 -16.63
N GLY A 642 6.19 -14.68 -15.61
CA GLY A 642 7.28 -13.71 -15.78
C GLY A 642 6.87 -12.36 -16.40
N MET A 643 5.57 -12.08 -16.53
CA MET A 643 5.04 -10.91 -17.24
C MET A 643 4.38 -9.87 -16.33
N GLY A 644 4.39 -8.61 -16.76
CA GLY A 644 3.57 -7.55 -16.18
C GLY A 644 2.10 -7.71 -16.62
N TRP A 645 1.18 -7.61 -15.68
CA TRP A 645 -0.23 -7.90 -15.91
C TRP A 645 -1.03 -6.64 -16.24
N LEU A 646 -1.37 -6.46 -17.52
CA LEU A 646 -2.41 -5.54 -17.98
C LEU A 646 -3.79 -6.06 -17.60
N TRP A 647 -3.98 -7.37 -17.73
CA TRP A 647 -5.13 -8.14 -17.27
C TRP A 647 -4.78 -8.94 -16.02
N VAL A 648 -5.60 -8.90 -14.97
CA VAL A 648 -5.34 -9.69 -13.76
C VAL A 648 -6.23 -10.94 -13.75
N PRO A 649 -5.67 -12.14 -13.99
CA PRO A 649 -6.46 -13.37 -14.02
C PRO A 649 -6.93 -13.78 -12.62
N SER A 650 -6.18 -13.46 -11.56
CA SER A 650 -6.49 -13.85 -10.18
C SER A 650 -5.91 -12.90 -9.14
N GLY A 651 -6.44 -12.95 -7.92
CA GLY A 651 -5.93 -12.19 -6.77
C GLY A 651 -6.65 -10.88 -6.46
N LEU A 652 -7.64 -10.48 -7.27
CA LEU A 652 -8.54 -9.35 -7.02
C LEU A 652 -10.00 -9.83 -6.93
N LYS A 653 -10.81 -9.15 -6.12
CA LYS A 653 -12.23 -9.50 -5.90
C LYS A 653 -13.21 -8.71 -6.77
N ASP A 654 -12.77 -7.59 -7.34
CA ASP A 654 -13.62 -6.60 -7.99
C ASP A 654 -13.32 -6.40 -9.48
N GLY A 655 -12.62 -7.35 -10.11
CA GLY A 655 -12.50 -7.47 -11.56
C GLY A 655 -11.05 -7.55 -12.09
N PRO A 656 -10.86 -8.09 -13.30
CA PRO A 656 -9.56 -8.21 -13.94
C PRO A 656 -9.05 -6.89 -14.55
N LEU A 657 -9.96 -5.93 -14.77
CA LEU A 657 -9.72 -4.61 -15.32
C LEU A 657 -10.40 -3.51 -14.47
N PRO A 658 -9.83 -2.29 -14.40
CA PRO A 658 -10.41 -1.19 -13.63
C PRO A 658 -11.71 -0.63 -14.21
N VAL A 659 -12.76 -0.56 -13.38
CA VAL A 659 -14.07 0.02 -13.74
C VAL A 659 -14.39 1.23 -12.86
N HIS A 660 -14.92 2.29 -13.47
CA HIS A 660 -15.38 3.46 -12.70
C HIS A 660 -16.69 3.16 -11.98
N TYR A 661 -16.66 3.37 -10.67
CA TYR A 661 -17.84 3.47 -9.83
C TYR A 661 -17.77 4.78 -9.05
N GLU A 662 -18.93 5.36 -8.78
CA GLU A 662 -18.99 6.51 -7.87
C GLU A 662 -18.66 6.08 -6.43
N PRO A 663 -18.19 7.02 -5.59
CA PRO A 663 -18.06 6.79 -4.15
C PRO A 663 -19.35 6.24 -3.53
N LEU A 664 -19.21 5.53 -2.41
CA LEU A 664 -20.34 4.93 -1.67
C LEU A 664 -21.39 5.99 -1.31
N GLU A 665 -20.93 7.21 -1.02
CA GLU A 665 -21.76 8.40 -0.79
C GLU A 665 -21.44 9.49 -1.82
N SER A 666 -22.09 9.46 -2.98
CA SER A 666 -21.86 10.40 -4.08
C SER A 666 -23.08 11.28 -4.34
N ASN A 667 -22.85 12.57 -4.55
CA ASN A 667 -23.88 13.53 -4.96
C ASN A 667 -24.15 13.51 -6.47
N VAL A 668 -23.48 12.63 -7.22
CA VAL A 668 -23.65 12.46 -8.67
C VAL A 668 -23.96 11.01 -9.03
N ARG A 669 -24.63 10.80 -10.17
CA ARG A 669 -24.90 9.46 -10.72
C ARG A 669 -23.72 8.96 -11.54
N ASN A 670 -23.51 7.64 -11.56
CA ASN A 670 -22.50 7.01 -12.40
C ASN A 670 -22.74 7.38 -13.88
N PRO A 671 -21.76 7.95 -14.58
CA PRO A 671 -21.94 8.41 -15.96
C PRO A 671 -21.82 7.30 -17.02
N LEU A 672 -21.45 6.08 -16.62
CA LEU A 672 -21.18 4.96 -17.52
C LEU A 672 -22.16 3.79 -17.40
N TYR A 673 -22.74 3.57 -16.20
CA TYR A 673 -23.47 2.34 -15.88
C TYR A 673 -24.68 2.63 -14.99
N GLU A 674 -25.68 1.74 -14.95
CA GLU A 674 -26.69 1.76 -13.88
C GLU A 674 -26.08 1.37 -12.53
N GLN A 675 -25.05 0.52 -12.52
CA GLN A 675 -24.30 0.16 -11.33
C GLN A 675 -23.58 1.39 -10.74
N GLN A 676 -24.13 1.94 -9.65
CA GLN A 676 -23.69 3.20 -9.06
C GLN A 676 -22.33 3.09 -8.36
N THR A 677 -22.22 2.18 -7.40
CA THR A 677 -21.05 1.99 -6.52
C THR A 677 -20.37 0.65 -6.83
N ASN A 678 -19.14 0.46 -6.34
CA ASN A 678 -18.43 -0.81 -6.51
C ASN A 678 -19.25 -1.95 -5.85
N PRO A 679 -19.75 -2.94 -6.62
CA PRO A 679 -20.61 -4.00 -6.09
C PRO A 679 -19.88 -4.96 -5.14
N ALA A 680 -18.55 -4.98 -5.16
CA ALA A 680 -17.74 -5.80 -4.27
C ALA A 680 -17.33 -5.06 -2.98
N ALA A 681 -17.51 -3.75 -2.90
CA ALA A 681 -17.19 -2.97 -1.70
C ALA A 681 -18.21 -3.24 -0.60
N LEU A 682 -17.77 -3.24 0.66
CA LEU A 682 -18.64 -3.54 1.80
C LEU A 682 -19.02 -2.24 2.52
N THR A 683 -20.33 -1.99 2.56
CA THR A 683 -20.92 -1.07 3.53
C THR A 683 -21.15 -1.83 4.83
N LEU A 684 -20.66 -1.26 5.94
CA LEU A 684 -20.83 -1.83 7.28
C LEU A 684 -21.99 -1.11 7.98
N GLU A 685 -23.16 -1.11 7.34
CA GLU A 685 -24.31 -0.31 7.73
C GLU A 685 -24.92 -0.78 9.05
N ARG A 686 -25.03 0.15 10.00
CA ARG A 686 -25.52 -0.06 11.37
C ARG A 686 -26.16 1.23 11.88
N PRO A 687 -26.99 1.21 12.95
CA PRO A 687 -27.58 2.42 13.52
C PRO A 687 -26.55 3.49 13.91
N ASP A 688 -25.36 3.08 14.32
CA ASP A 688 -24.22 3.94 14.71
C ASP A 688 -23.20 4.15 13.58
N ASN A 689 -23.41 3.54 12.41
CA ASN A 689 -22.65 3.78 11.17
C ASN A 689 -23.62 3.91 9.97
N PRO A 690 -24.50 4.93 9.97
CA PRO A 690 -25.44 5.13 8.87
C PRO A 690 -24.73 5.62 7.61
N TYR A 691 -25.35 5.39 6.45
CA TYR A 691 -24.92 5.90 5.14
C TYR A 691 -25.97 6.85 4.55
N ALA A 692 -25.53 7.86 3.81
CA ALA A 692 -26.40 8.65 2.95
C ALA A 692 -26.76 7.87 1.68
N SER A 693 -27.90 8.20 1.07
CA SER A 693 -28.19 7.69 -0.27
C SER A 693 -27.28 8.34 -1.31
N SER A 694 -27.10 7.70 -2.47
CA SER A 694 -26.29 8.23 -3.57
C SER A 694 -27.16 8.50 -4.80
N PRO A 695 -27.64 9.75 -5.04
CA PRO A 695 -27.42 10.97 -4.26
C PRO A 695 -28.40 11.18 -3.10
N ASP A 696 -28.06 12.09 -2.19
CA ASP A 696 -28.88 12.53 -1.06
C ASP A 696 -28.94 14.07 -1.02
N ALA A 697 -30.14 14.63 -1.17
CA ALA A 697 -30.34 16.08 -1.20
C ALA A 697 -29.95 16.77 0.13
N ARG A 698 -29.85 16.03 1.23
CA ARG A 698 -29.42 16.55 2.54
C ARG A 698 -27.93 16.86 2.57
N PHE A 699 -27.14 16.21 1.71
CA PHE A 699 -25.68 16.30 1.67
C PHE A 699 -25.21 16.67 0.25
N PRO A 700 -25.46 17.90 -0.22
CA PRO A 700 -25.30 18.25 -1.63
C PRO A 700 -23.84 18.47 -2.08
N TYR A 701 -22.88 18.52 -1.16
CA TYR A 701 -21.48 18.87 -1.45
C TYR A 701 -20.55 17.66 -1.40
N VAL A 702 -19.50 17.67 -2.21
CA VAL A 702 -18.43 16.68 -2.13
C VAL A 702 -17.52 17.03 -0.97
N LEU A 703 -17.20 16.06 -0.13
CA LEU A 703 -16.25 16.16 0.96
C LEU A 703 -14.97 15.38 0.62
N THR A 704 -13.82 15.95 0.98
CA THR A 704 -12.55 15.24 0.96
C THR A 704 -11.70 15.61 2.17
N THR A 705 -10.94 14.64 2.69
CA THR A 705 -10.06 14.83 3.85
C THR A 705 -8.58 14.76 3.45
N TYR A 706 -7.73 15.60 4.03
CA TYR A 706 -6.30 15.67 3.65
C TYR A 706 -5.39 16.04 4.83
N ARG A 707 -4.12 16.29 4.53
CA ARG A 707 -3.08 16.65 5.50
C ARG A 707 -2.47 18.01 5.19
N LEU A 708 -1.84 18.60 6.20
CA LEU A 708 -1.01 19.80 6.15
C LEU A 708 0.43 19.43 6.50
N THR A 709 1.40 20.19 5.98
CA THR A 709 2.83 19.92 6.23
C THR A 709 3.18 19.96 7.72
N GLU A 710 2.50 20.82 8.48
CA GLU A 710 2.81 21.15 9.86
C GLU A 710 2.26 20.14 10.87
N HIS A 711 1.37 19.22 10.45
CA HIS A 711 0.74 18.27 11.34
C HIS A 711 0.83 16.83 10.84
N HIS A 712 1.01 15.90 11.79
CA HIS A 712 1.20 14.49 11.49
C HIS A 712 -0.01 13.68 11.93
N THR A 713 -0.66 13.00 10.98
CA THR A 713 -1.76 12.05 11.23
C THR A 713 -2.94 12.66 11.99
N ALA A 714 -3.46 12.03 13.04
CA ALA A 714 -4.49 12.55 13.93
C ALA A 714 -3.99 13.68 14.88
N GLY A 715 -2.78 14.20 14.63
CA GLY A 715 -2.17 15.32 15.33
C GLY A 715 -1.72 15.06 16.76
N GLY A 716 -1.89 13.83 17.30
CA GLY A 716 -1.50 13.50 18.68
C GLY A 716 -0.05 13.86 18.99
N MET A 717 0.86 13.69 18.03
CA MET A 717 2.27 14.12 18.16
C MET A 717 2.48 15.61 17.90
N SER A 718 1.87 16.17 16.85
CA SER A 718 2.22 17.50 16.36
C SER A 718 1.50 18.62 17.08
N ARG A 719 0.29 18.39 17.61
CA ARG A 719 -0.48 19.38 18.38
C ARG A 719 0.06 19.60 19.78
N THR A 720 0.98 18.75 20.24
CA THR A 720 1.70 18.93 21.51
C THR A 720 3.01 19.70 21.34
N LEU A 721 3.41 20.03 20.11
CA LEU A 721 4.61 20.81 19.81
C LEU A 721 4.24 22.28 19.53
N SER A 722 4.71 23.20 20.38
CA SER A 722 4.31 24.62 20.35
C SER A 722 4.51 25.28 18.99
N HIS A 723 5.66 25.05 18.34
CA HIS A 723 5.96 25.66 17.04
C HIS A 723 5.04 25.17 15.91
N LEU A 724 4.62 23.90 15.94
CA LEU A 724 3.69 23.37 14.92
C LEU A 724 2.25 23.80 15.21
N ALA A 725 1.88 23.84 16.49
CA ALA A 725 0.60 24.36 16.95
C ALA A 725 0.43 25.85 16.62
N GLU A 726 1.49 26.65 16.73
CA GLU A 726 1.50 28.06 16.32
C GLU A 726 1.25 28.24 14.81
N LEU A 727 1.85 27.38 13.98
CA LEU A 727 1.70 27.47 12.51
C LEU A 727 0.31 27.07 12.01
N GLN A 728 -0.35 26.12 12.68
CA GLN A 728 -1.70 25.65 12.33
C GLN A 728 -2.59 25.54 13.59
N PRO A 729 -3.11 26.67 14.10
CA PRO A 729 -3.72 26.70 15.43
C PRO A 729 -5.18 26.23 15.48
N GLU A 730 -5.90 26.25 14.37
CA GLU A 730 -7.33 25.96 14.36
C GLU A 730 -7.72 25.05 13.19
N LEU A 731 -8.68 24.16 13.43
CA LEU A 731 -9.33 23.38 12.38
C LEU A 731 -10.10 24.31 11.43
N PHE A 732 -9.94 24.09 10.12
CA PHE A 732 -10.63 24.85 9.09
C PHE A 732 -11.22 23.97 7.98
N ALA A 733 -12.21 24.51 7.27
CA ALA A 733 -12.82 23.95 6.07
C ALA A 733 -12.47 24.82 4.84
N GLU A 734 -11.77 24.25 3.86
CA GLU A 734 -11.51 24.90 2.58
C GLU A 734 -12.76 24.86 1.70
N ILE A 735 -13.24 26.03 1.29
CA ILE A 735 -14.42 26.19 0.43
C ILE A 735 -14.21 27.24 -0.65
N SER A 736 -14.88 27.07 -1.79
CA SER A 736 -14.85 28.04 -2.88
C SER A 736 -15.54 29.36 -2.50
N PRO A 737 -15.16 30.50 -3.12
CA PRO A 737 -15.91 31.74 -3.00
C PRO A 737 -17.37 31.60 -3.44
N GLU A 738 -17.66 30.73 -4.40
CA GLU A 738 -19.01 30.40 -4.88
C GLU A 738 -19.85 29.78 -3.76
N LEU A 739 -19.35 28.68 -3.16
CA LEU A 739 -20.03 28.00 -2.06
C LEU A 739 -20.23 28.96 -0.88
N ALA A 740 -19.21 29.75 -0.56
CA ALA A 740 -19.28 30.72 0.54
C ALA A 740 -20.40 31.76 0.34
N ARG A 741 -20.56 32.30 -0.88
CA ARG A 741 -21.66 33.23 -1.21
C ARG A 741 -23.02 32.56 -1.09
N GLU A 742 -23.18 31.35 -1.63
CA GLU A 742 -24.44 30.60 -1.59
C GLU A 742 -24.84 30.21 -0.16
N ALA A 743 -23.86 29.83 0.67
CA ALA A 743 -24.07 29.46 2.07
C ALA A 743 -24.12 30.66 3.04
N GLY A 744 -23.88 31.90 2.55
CA GLY A 744 -23.85 33.10 3.39
C GLY A 744 -22.71 33.12 4.42
N VAL A 745 -21.56 32.54 4.07
CA VAL A 745 -20.37 32.36 4.91
C VAL A 745 -19.27 33.35 4.51
N ALA A 746 -18.71 34.08 5.46
CA ALA A 746 -17.50 34.87 5.26
C ALA A 746 -16.25 34.08 5.63
N ASN A 747 -15.08 34.50 5.13
CA ASN A 747 -13.81 33.91 5.54
C ASN A 747 -13.59 34.11 7.06
N GLY A 748 -13.24 33.04 7.77
CA GLY A 748 -13.06 33.04 9.23
C GLY A 748 -14.33 32.80 10.05
N ASP A 749 -15.51 32.81 9.43
CA ASP A 749 -16.76 32.40 10.10
C ASP A 749 -16.65 30.95 10.57
N VAL A 750 -17.34 30.62 11.66
CA VAL A 750 -17.50 29.22 12.07
C VAL A 750 -18.59 28.59 11.20
N VAL A 751 -18.28 27.45 10.61
CA VAL A 751 -19.22 26.62 9.84
C VAL A 751 -19.45 25.29 10.55
N ILE A 752 -20.62 24.73 10.32
CA ILE A 752 -20.98 23.37 10.71
C ILE A 752 -20.94 22.52 9.44
N VAL A 753 -20.04 21.54 9.40
CA VAL A 753 -19.98 20.54 8.34
C VAL A 753 -20.64 19.27 8.87
N SER A 754 -21.57 18.69 8.11
CA SER A 754 -22.34 17.53 8.56
C SER A 754 -22.45 16.44 7.50
N THR A 755 -22.59 15.21 7.97
CA THR A 755 -22.85 14.01 7.18
C THR A 755 -23.91 13.17 7.90
N ALA A 756 -24.31 12.00 7.40
CA ALA A 756 -25.32 11.17 8.06
C ALA A 756 -24.88 10.68 9.47
N ARG A 757 -23.58 10.71 9.77
CA ARG A 757 -23.00 10.25 11.04
C ARG A 757 -22.96 11.34 12.13
N GLY A 758 -22.85 12.60 11.73
CA GLY A 758 -22.72 13.69 12.69
C GLY A 758 -22.31 15.01 12.06
N SER A 759 -21.88 15.93 12.91
CA SER A 759 -21.47 17.27 12.51
C SER A 759 -20.25 17.73 13.30
N ILE A 760 -19.41 18.55 12.67
CA ILE A 760 -18.26 19.20 13.29
C ILE A 760 -18.32 20.71 13.06
N ARG A 761 -17.60 21.46 13.89
CA ARG A 761 -17.35 22.90 13.75
C ARG A 761 -15.93 23.13 13.23
N ALA A 762 -15.81 24.01 12.23
CA ALA A 762 -14.53 24.43 11.67
C ALA A 762 -14.57 25.91 11.27
N ARG A 763 -13.40 26.56 11.17
CA ARG A 763 -13.29 27.89 10.54
C ARG A 763 -13.43 27.78 9.04
N ALA A 764 -14.19 28.66 8.39
CA ALA A 764 -14.21 28.73 6.94
C ALA A 764 -12.90 29.36 6.40
N LEU A 765 -12.19 28.63 5.54
CA LEU A 765 -11.13 29.17 4.70
C LEU A 765 -11.68 29.32 3.28
N VAL A 766 -12.16 30.52 2.96
CA VAL A 766 -12.74 30.83 1.65
C VAL A 766 -11.61 31.10 0.67
N THR A 767 -11.44 30.23 -0.33
CA THR A 767 -10.28 30.26 -1.22
C THR A 767 -10.60 29.69 -2.60
N THR A 768 -10.00 30.27 -3.65
CA THR A 768 -10.07 29.74 -5.02
C THR A 768 -9.29 28.43 -5.19
N ARG A 769 -8.51 28.03 -4.18
CA ARG A 769 -7.74 26.78 -4.18
C ARG A 769 -8.62 25.53 -4.07
N MET A 770 -9.87 25.64 -3.63
CA MET A 770 -10.83 24.53 -3.63
C MET A 770 -11.99 24.88 -4.58
N PRO A 771 -11.83 24.70 -5.90
CA PRO A 771 -12.80 25.18 -6.87
C PRO A 771 -14.09 24.36 -6.85
N SER A 772 -15.20 25.04 -7.11
CA SER A 772 -16.40 24.38 -7.60
C SER A 772 -16.22 24.01 -9.07
N LEU A 773 -16.78 22.89 -9.49
CA LEU A 773 -16.61 22.33 -10.83
C LEU A 773 -17.96 22.21 -11.54
N ASP A 774 -17.97 22.52 -12.83
CA ASP A 774 -19.11 22.23 -13.69
C ASP A 774 -18.98 20.80 -14.22
N ILE A 775 -20.01 20.00 -13.99
CA ILE A 775 -20.14 18.64 -14.52
C ILE A 775 -21.37 18.56 -15.42
N HIS A 776 -21.34 17.73 -16.46
CA HIS A 776 -22.52 17.56 -17.32
C HIS A 776 -23.32 16.34 -16.85
N THR A 777 -24.60 16.55 -16.64
CA THR A 777 -25.57 15.50 -16.29
C THR A 777 -26.49 15.26 -17.48
N SER A 778 -27.30 14.20 -17.43
CA SER A 778 -28.36 13.98 -18.43
C SER A 778 -29.38 15.13 -18.49
N THR A 779 -29.45 15.96 -17.45
CA THR A 779 -30.37 17.10 -17.32
C THR A 779 -29.73 18.47 -17.58
N GLY A 780 -28.44 18.53 -17.91
CA GLY A 780 -27.70 19.78 -18.16
C GLY A 780 -26.43 19.92 -17.31
N VAL A 781 -25.85 21.12 -17.29
CA VAL A 781 -24.64 21.40 -16.49
C VAL A 781 -25.04 21.58 -15.03
N ALA A 782 -24.44 20.80 -14.13
CA ALA A 782 -24.61 20.92 -12.69
C ALA A 782 -23.31 21.44 -12.07
N ARG A 783 -23.45 22.41 -11.17
CA ARG A 783 -22.34 22.92 -10.35
C ARG A 783 -22.14 22.02 -9.15
N VAL A 784 -20.95 21.44 -9.02
CA VAL A 784 -20.55 20.63 -7.86
C VAL A 784 -19.60 21.45 -7.00
N HIS A 785 -19.95 21.63 -5.73
CA HIS A 785 -19.10 22.26 -4.73
C HIS A 785 -18.32 21.20 -3.95
N GLN A 786 -17.09 21.54 -3.59
CA GLN A 786 -16.20 20.67 -2.83
C GLN A 786 -15.81 21.34 -1.51
N VAL A 787 -15.77 20.56 -0.44
CA VAL A 787 -15.38 20.95 0.91
C VAL A 787 -14.14 20.16 1.30
N GLY A 788 -13.09 20.86 1.70
CA GLY A 788 -11.83 20.27 2.10
C GLY A 788 -11.60 20.34 3.60
N LEU A 789 -11.27 19.21 4.26
CA LEU A 789 -10.98 19.17 5.69
C LEU A 789 -9.62 18.52 6.02
N PRO A 790 -8.71 19.20 6.72
CA PRO A 790 -7.55 18.57 7.31
C PRO A 790 -7.94 17.85 8.62
N TYR A 791 -7.57 16.57 8.79
CA TYR A 791 -8.07 15.72 9.90
C TYR A 791 -7.16 15.70 11.15
N HIS A 792 -6.40 16.76 11.38
CA HIS A 792 -5.34 16.75 12.41
C HIS A 792 -5.80 17.06 13.82
N TRP A 793 -7.03 17.53 14.03
CA TRP A 793 -7.50 18.03 15.32
C TRP A 793 -8.34 17.01 16.09
N GLY A 794 -8.31 17.20 17.40
CA GLY A 794 -9.11 16.50 18.40
C GLY A 794 -9.17 17.34 19.68
N PRO A 795 -9.88 16.85 20.72
CA PRO A 795 -10.09 17.59 21.96
C PRO A 795 -8.84 17.76 22.85
N ARG A 796 -7.67 17.20 22.51
CA ARG A 796 -6.48 17.20 23.39
C ARG A 796 -5.22 17.74 22.71
N GLY A 797 -4.46 18.62 23.37
CA GLY A 797 -3.20 19.17 22.85
C GLY A 797 -3.07 20.66 23.18
N LEU A 798 -2.01 21.32 22.68
CA LEU A 798 -1.88 22.78 22.82
C LEU A 798 -2.92 23.52 21.97
N VAL A 799 -3.34 22.90 20.86
CA VAL A 799 -4.42 23.34 20.00
C VAL A 799 -5.45 22.23 19.85
N THR A 800 -6.73 22.61 19.89
CA THR A 800 -7.86 21.67 19.93
C THR A 800 -8.85 21.98 18.81
N GLY A 801 -9.66 20.99 18.45
CA GLY A 801 -10.73 21.14 17.49
C GLY A 801 -11.57 19.86 17.40
N ASP A 802 -12.64 19.92 16.62
CA ASP A 802 -13.50 18.76 16.41
C ASP A 802 -12.77 17.66 15.61
N VAL A 803 -13.20 16.41 15.80
CA VAL A 803 -12.64 15.25 15.12
C VAL A 803 -13.27 15.09 13.75
N VAL A 804 -12.55 15.48 12.69
CA VAL A 804 -13.03 15.39 11.29
C VAL A 804 -13.51 13.98 10.93
N ASN A 805 -12.85 12.95 11.46
CA ASN A 805 -13.22 11.57 11.13
C ASN A 805 -14.54 11.10 11.76
N ASP A 806 -15.17 11.89 12.64
CA ASP A 806 -16.56 11.65 13.06
C ASP A 806 -17.56 11.78 11.89
N LEU A 807 -17.16 12.46 10.81
CA LEU A 807 -17.97 12.60 9.60
C LEU A 807 -17.91 11.39 8.67
N LEU A 808 -16.90 10.51 8.81
CA LEU A 808 -16.62 9.44 7.86
C LEU A 808 -17.38 8.17 8.24
N ALA A 809 -17.85 7.42 7.24
CA ALA A 809 -18.39 6.09 7.46
C ALA A 809 -17.27 5.05 7.56
N ILE A 810 -17.46 4.02 8.38
CA ILE A 810 -16.62 2.81 8.34
C ILE A 810 -17.04 2.01 7.11
N SER A 811 -16.18 1.85 6.11
CA SER A 811 -16.42 1.05 4.90
C SER A 811 -15.18 0.23 4.54
N GLU A 812 -15.33 -0.74 3.65
CA GLU A 812 -14.21 -1.58 3.19
C GLU A 812 -14.11 -1.66 1.68
N GLU A 813 -12.96 -1.24 1.15
CA GLU A 813 -12.50 -1.62 -0.17
C GLU A 813 -12.33 -3.16 -0.24
N PRO A 814 -12.82 -3.84 -1.29
CA PRO A 814 -12.97 -5.30 -1.32
C PRO A 814 -11.69 -6.10 -1.03
N ASN A 815 -10.54 -5.58 -1.44
CA ASN A 815 -9.26 -6.30 -1.51
C ASN A 815 -8.40 -6.06 -0.27
N VAL A 816 -8.39 -4.83 0.27
CA VAL A 816 -7.53 -4.44 1.41
C VAL A 816 -8.27 -3.88 2.61
N ARG A 817 -9.60 -3.75 2.53
CA ARG A 817 -10.45 -3.25 3.61
C ARG A 817 -10.08 -1.86 4.11
N ILE A 818 -9.65 -1.00 3.19
CA ILE A 818 -9.41 0.41 3.48
C ILE A 818 -10.72 1.17 3.28
N PHE A 819 -11.00 2.10 4.18
CA PHE A 819 -12.20 2.94 4.18
C PHE A 819 -12.13 4.07 3.15
N GLU A 820 -13.31 4.59 2.81
CA GLU A 820 -13.47 5.74 1.94
C GLU A 820 -13.43 7.06 2.72
N SER A 821 -12.50 7.96 2.35
CA SER A 821 -12.36 9.27 3.02
C SER A 821 -11.96 10.41 2.08
N LYS A 822 -11.82 10.10 0.79
CA LYS A 822 -11.33 11.03 -0.23
C LYS A 822 -12.40 11.50 -1.19
N GLY A 823 -13.53 10.80 -1.28
CA GLY A 823 -14.76 11.29 -1.88
C GLY A 823 -15.94 10.75 -1.10
N LEU A 824 -16.72 11.64 -0.48
CA LEU A 824 -18.02 11.33 0.13
C LEU A 824 -18.91 12.58 0.07
N SER A 825 -20.14 12.51 0.55
CA SER A 825 -21.09 13.63 0.51
C SER A 825 -21.25 14.29 1.88
N CYS A 826 -21.36 15.62 1.91
CA CYS A 826 -21.59 16.41 3.11
C CYS A 826 -22.55 17.59 2.88
N ASN A 827 -22.93 18.24 3.98
CA ASN A 827 -23.57 19.54 4.00
C ASN A 827 -22.70 20.54 4.77
N LEU A 828 -22.87 21.82 4.49
CA LEU A 828 -22.18 22.93 5.15
C LEU A 828 -23.14 24.08 5.39
N THR A 829 -23.21 24.54 6.64
CA THR A 829 -24.01 25.69 7.04
C THR A 829 -23.20 26.63 7.90
N ARG A 830 -23.49 27.93 7.86
CA ARG A 830 -22.95 28.88 8.84
C ARG A 830 -23.44 28.53 10.25
N ALA A 831 -22.55 28.53 11.24
CA ALA A 831 -22.97 28.41 12.63
C ALA A 831 -23.74 29.68 13.04
N THR A 832 -24.97 29.52 13.52
CA THR A 832 -25.70 30.59 14.21
C THR A 832 -25.18 30.68 15.65
N ASN A 833 -25.05 31.92 16.15
CA ASN A 833 -24.57 32.19 17.51
C ASN A 833 -25.51 31.64 18.57
#